data_AF-A0A917IMQ0-F1
#
_entry.id   AF-A0A917IMQ0-F1
#
_cell.length_a   1.000
_cell.length_b   1.000
_cell.length_c   1.000
_cell.angle_alpha   90.00
_cell.angle_beta   90.00
_cell.angle_gamma   90.00
#
_symmetry.space_group_name_H-M   'P 1'
#
loop_
_entity.id
_entity.type
_entity.pdbx_description
1 polymer ?
#
loop_
_entity_poly.entity_id
_entity_poly.type
_entity_poly.pdbx_seq_one_letter_code
_entity_poly.pdbx_strand_id
1 'polypeptide(L)'
;MKKLYSFVTSLLVLCCCQAVAQTNVAPLATATTSYVSPWETIAALNDGYTPANSNDKSNGAYGNWNNPNSLQWVQYDWGQAYVVTSISVYWFDDAGGVLTPTTAYAEYWNGSAWVNIGNIPLVKNAFNTLSVSSVSMSRLRVTMRNTTQSTGMLEWRVLSSTTTGGGGNGNAYTWPAYSPNISYNFKTEYPSLNTPANILNDCPQVVGTQSSNWWTFRWGPNKNALVTSAAITPLLARLNTDFAYFRDSMGWPPDLRARSGYKSSVYLYGSGLCTDNASNTALGGWQSAINYNGTSWPMVLASYYPIYSFDPACTYSDRVFQQGAMTHEGIHAVLADLPGVKQSAWFHEGGNVWLQQTADARRTNNFSSLGDLNGTDFIAPFMPIECYSGWLQDGSFGGPSAEGVNMFNGSQQICTWKTYLGGHQYSSSFPTFLGNALGDGSVPWIWRNAAGRVLEGIASGIGAAQTRRLITEYRAKQALVDFGKWNGAILTLLNNHFGQSIGAEWQPSWLNPAPWIATPYVKTTNTAGLLKPDTLTLPGWSGGNQIPLKVTGSTVTVNFEPIGNNMTCQLAYRTTTGVPVYSQWVSTGACTLNLTSPPANGVVIAVITNTDYVYVNDNTRKTKFDYRLRLVTGVTDTADVNKKWYNSATLAAARTDGSVTAGEAGIDWSQYCNHNIPATRVEEVKQPAGTAFDVFPNPAAAGTNVKVKFRNDLKETTTITLFSSDGRPVLQQATTGTNATINTRPLQKGLYMIKIKNKQQQSTQKLVVM
;
A
#
# COMPACT_ATOMS: atom_id res chain seq x y z
N MET A 1 33.37 41.10 73.10
CA MET A 1 33.64 40.41 71.82
C MET A 1 33.23 38.94 71.90
N LYS A 2 32.01 38.58 71.50
CA LYS A 2 31.63 37.21 71.12
C LYS A 2 30.54 37.32 70.05
N LYS A 3 30.83 36.85 68.84
CA LYS A 3 29.93 36.88 67.67
C LYS A 3 28.88 35.78 67.81
N LEU A 4 27.62 36.14 67.57
CA LEU A 4 26.48 35.25 67.44
C LEU A 4 26.47 34.70 66.00
N TYR A 5 26.59 33.40 65.80
CA TYR A 5 26.40 32.75 64.49
C TYR A 5 25.03 32.06 64.46
N SER A 6 24.16 32.54 63.58
CA SER A 6 22.89 31.92 63.21
C SER A 6 23.15 30.75 62.26
N PHE A 7 22.66 29.56 62.60
CA PHE A 7 22.66 28.40 61.71
C PHE A 7 21.48 28.53 60.73
N VAL A 8 21.78 28.80 59.46
CA VAL A 8 20.84 28.62 58.35
C VAL A 8 21.09 27.22 57.78
N THR A 9 20.11 26.33 57.94
CA THR A 9 20.06 25.05 57.22
C THR A 9 19.80 25.31 55.73
N SER A 10 20.85 25.21 54.91
CA SER A 10 20.72 25.19 53.45
C SER A 10 20.10 23.86 53.00
N LEU A 11 18.85 23.92 52.53
CA LEU A 11 18.21 22.86 51.78
C LEU A 11 18.91 22.76 50.42
N LEU A 12 19.75 21.73 50.25
CA LEU A 12 20.39 21.43 48.98
C LEU A 12 19.32 20.90 48.02
N VAL A 13 18.71 21.79 47.24
CA VAL A 13 17.91 21.39 46.06
C VAL A 13 18.90 20.83 45.05
N LEU A 14 19.06 19.50 45.04
CA LEU A 14 19.69 18.78 43.95
C LEU A 14 18.79 18.97 42.73
N CYS A 15 19.03 20.04 41.97
CA CYS A 15 18.50 20.17 40.61
C CYS A 15 19.16 19.07 39.78
N CYS A 16 18.52 17.90 39.74
CA CYS A 16 18.87 16.84 38.82
C CYS A 16 18.57 17.38 37.42
N CYS A 17 19.57 18.01 36.79
CA CYS A 17 19.54 18.28 35.36
C CYS A 17 19.49 16.92 34.66
N GLN A 18 18.29 16.47 34.32
CA GLN A 18 18.12 15.36 33.40
C GLN A 18 18.83 15.73 32.10
N ALA A 19 19.92 15.04 31.78
CA ALA A 19 20.49 15.11 30.45
C ALA A 19 19.44 14.52 29.49
N VAL A 20 18.76 15.41 28.75
CA VAL A 20 17.81 15.00 27.72
C VAL A 20 18.62 14.25 26.66
N ALA A 21 18.33 12.97 26.44
CA ALA A 21 19.01 12.21 25.40
C ALA A 21 18.78 12.93 24.05
N GLN A 22 19.85 13.08 23.26
CA GLN A 22 19.76 13.72 21.96
C GLN A 22 19.99 12.67 20.88
N THR A 23 19.19 12.70 19.82
CA THR A 23 19.34 11.79 18.67
C THR A 23 19.71 12.59 17.44
N ASN A 24 20.70 12.10 16.67
CA ASN A 24 21.01 12.65 15.36
C ASN A 24 19.94 12.24 14.34
N VAL A 25 19.17 13.21 13.84
CA VAL A 25 18.08 12.98 12.88
C VAL A 25 18.49 13.24 11.44
N ALA A 26 19.73 13.68 11.18
CA ALA A 26 20.24 13.93 9.82
C ALA A 26 20.15 12.72 8.87
N PRO A 27 20.42 11.46 9.29
CA PRO A 27 20.29 10.29 8.41
C PRO A 27 18.87 10.01 7.92
N LEU A 28 17.85 10.63 8.53
CA LEU A 28 16.44 10.50 8.17
C LEU A 28 15.99 11.54 7.14
N ALA A 29 16.86 12.51 6.81
CA ALA A 29 16.55 13.59 5.86
C ALA A 29 16.89 13.19 4.42
N THR A 30 16.14 13.76 3.47
CA THR A 30 16.60 13.87 2.09
C THR A 30 17.49 15.11 1.96
N ALA A 31 18.69 14.96 1.42
CA ALA A 31 19.62 16.06 1.20
C ALA A 31 19.46 16.66 -0.20
N THR A 32 19.44 17.99 -0.31
CA THR A 32 19.48 18.73 -1.58
C THR A 32 20.48 19.89 -1.50
N THR A 33 20.94 20.40 -2.64
CA THR A 33 21.97 21.45 -2.71
C THR A 33 21.74 22.39 -3.89
N SER A 34 22.30 23.60 -3.83
CA SER A 34 22.41 24.49 -4.98
C SER A 34 23.26 23.89 -6.10
N TYR A 35 24.37 23.24 -5.75
CA TYR A 35 25.31 22.66 -6.70
C TYR A 35 26.29 21.71 -5.98
N VAL A 36 26.64 20.60 -6.62
CA VAL A 36 27.70 19.68 -6.16
C VAL A 36 28.60 19.31 -7.34
N SER A 37 29.92 19.28 -7.13
CA SER A 37 30.88 18.91 -8.16
C SER A 37 30.68 17.46 -8.61
N PRO A 38 30.89 17.09 -9.89
CA PRO A 38 30.64 15.73 -10.38
C PRO A 38 31.42 14.58 -9.71
N TRP A 39 32.53 14.89 -9.02
CA TRP A 39 33.37 13.94 -8.27
C TRP A 39 33.16 14.02 -6.75
N GLU A 40 32.21 14.84 -6.30
CA GLU A 40 31.77 14.97 -4.92
C GLU A 40 30.34 14.41 -4.77
N THR A 41 29.89 14.21 -3.54
CA THR A 41 28.59 13.61 -3.27
C THR A 41 27.89 14.31 -2.12
N ILE A 42 26.61 14.59 -2.31
CA ILE A 42 25.75 15.13 -1.25
C ILE A 42 25.45 14.08 -0.17
N ALA A 43 25.60 12.79 -0.49
CA ALA A 43 25.35 11.70 0.47
C ALA A 43 26.34 11.72 1.66
N ALA A 44 27.51 12.35 1.52
CA ALA A 44 28.49 12.50 2.59
C ALA A 44 28.01 13.43 3.72
N LEU A 45 26.91 14.16 3.54
CA LEU A 45 26.43 15.07 4.59
C LEU A 45 25.78 14.32 5.76
N ASN A 46 25.11 13.19 5.50
CA ASN A 46 24.29 12.50 6.50
C ASN A 46 24.54 10.98 6.56
N ASP A 47 25.74 10.53 6.24
CA ASP A 47 26.11 9.11 6.32
C ASP A 47 26.48 8.66 7.75
N GLY A 48 26.62 9.62 8.68
CA GLY A 48 26.93 9.35 10.08
C GLY A 48 28.42 9.19 10.36
N TYR A 49 29.28 9.44 9.38
CA TYR A 49 30.72 9.31 9.51
C TYR A 49 31.31 10.35 10.47
N THR A 50 32.49 10.06 11.00
CA THR A 50 33.25 10.99 11.86
C THR A 50 34.59 11.25 11.17
N PRO A 51 34.75 12.38 10.45
CA PRO A 51 35.98 12.69 9.74
C PRO A 51 37.19 12.82 10.67
N ALA A 52 38.33 12.29 10.25
CA ALA A 52 39.58 12.39 11.01
C ALA A 52 40.19 13.80 10.95
N ASN A 53 40.04 14.50 9.83
CA ASN A 53 40.49 15.87 9.60
C ASN A 53 39.70 16.50 8.43
N SER A 54 39.86 17.80 8.18
CA SER A 54 39.12 18.52 7.14
C SER A 54 39.46 18.12 5.70
N ASN A 55 40.46 17.27 5.46
CA ASN A 55 40.76 16.72 4.13
C ASN A 55 40.46 15.21 4.04
N ASP A 56 39.73 14.64 5.02
CA ASP A 56 39.37 13.22 5.04
C ASP A 56 38.21 12.94 4.07
N LYS A 57 38.55 12.54 2.83
CA LYS A 57 37.57 12.16 1.81
C LYS A 57 37.27 10.65 1.78
N SER A 58 37.67 9.89 2.80
CA SER A 58 37.56 8.42 2.78
C SER A 58 36.11 7.90 2.69
N ASN A 59 35.12 8.69 3.12
CA ASN A 59 33.69 8.42 2.97
C ASN A 59 32.99 9.41 2.02
N GLY A 60 33.75 10.04 1.12
CA GLY A 60 33.26 11.09 0.24
C GLY A 60 33.29 12.47 0.89
N ALA A 61 32.92 13.48 0.12
CA ALA A 61 32.82 14.85 0.55
C ALA A 61 31.76 15.55 -0.29
N TYR A 62 31.02 16.49 0.32
CA TYR A 62 30.29 17.49 -0.44
C TYR A 62 31.21 18.68 -0.72
N GLY A 63 31.19 19.16 -1.95
CA GLY A 63 31.81 20.43 -2.33
C GLY A 63 31.18 20.99 -3.60
N ASN A 64 31.38 22.29 -3.82
CA ASN A 64 30.71 23.04 -4.87
C ASN A 64 31.68 23.69 -5.86
N TRP A 65 32.77 23.00 -6.20
CA TRP A 65 33.76 23.51 -7.15
C TRP A 65 33.19 23.64 -8.60
N ASN A 66 33.38 24.74 -9.33
CA ASN A 66 34.18 25.93 -9.03
C ASN A 66 33.30 27.18 -8.86
N ASN A 67 32.82 27.46 -7.65
CA ASN A 67 31.91 28.57 -7.36
C ASN A 67 32.47 29.56 -6.31
N PRO A 68 33.64 30.20 -6.55
CA PRO A 68 34.27 31.10 -5.59
C PRO A 68 33.44 32.37 -5.37
N ASN A 69 33.54 32.94 -4.17
CA ASN A 69 32.86 34.19 -3.77
C ASN A 69 31.34 34.21 -4.04
N SER A 70 30.68 33.04 -3.98
CA SER A 70 29.24 32.91 -4.14
C SER A 70 28.62 32.22 -2.93
N LEU A 71 27.36 32.56 -2.61
CA LEU A 71 26.61 31.83 -1.59
C LEU A 71 26.07 30.54 -2.19
N GLN A 72 26.40 29.44 -1.54
CA GLN A 72 25.97 28.10 -1.90
C GLN A 72 25.27 27.48 -0.70
N TRP A 73 24.33 26.57 -0.95
CA TRP A 73 23.52 26.00 0.12
C TRP A 73 23.39 24.49 0.01
N VAL A 74 23.26 23.86 1.17
CA VAL A 74 22.81 22.47 1.33
C VAL A 74 21.60 22.46 2.25
N GLN A 75 20.70 21.50 2.08
CA GLN A 75 19.42 21.45 2.76
C GLN A 75 19.04 20.03 3.12
N TYR A 76 18.43 19.88 4.30
CA TYR A 76 17.72 18.69 4.73
C TYR A 76 16.22 18.94 4.71
N ASP A 77 15.50 17.97 4.16
CA ASP A 77 14.05 17.86 4.22
C ASP A 77 13.67 16.56 4.93
N TRP A 78 12.92 16.66 6.02
CA TRP A 78 12.38 15.52 6.74
C TRP A 78 10.91 15.31 6.41
N GLY A 79 10.46 14.04 6.43
CA GLY A 79 9.05 13.69 6.28
C GLY A 79 8.16 14.13 7.45
N GLN A 80 8.76 14.56 8.56
CA GLN A 80 8.09 15.06 9.77
C GLN A 80 8.94 16.16 10.44
N ALA A 81 8.34 16.95 11.33
CA ALA A 81 9.07 17.95 12.09
C ALA A 81 9.85 17.32 13.25
N TYR A 82 11.03 17.85 13.53
CA TYR A 82 11.86 17.49 14.69
C TYR A 82 12.12 18.72 15.55
N VAL A 83 12.21 18.53 16.87
CA VAL A 83 12.58 19.59 17.82
C VAL A 83 14.10 19.65 17.89
N VAL A 84 14.69 20.41 16.97
CA VAL A 84 16.14 20.53 16.83
C VAL A 84 16.69 21.38 17.97
N THR A 85 17.71 20.87 18.64
CA THR A 85 18.40 21.52 19.77
C THR A 85 19.81 21.98 19.42
N SER A 86 20.47 21.30 18.48
CA SER A 86 21.74 21.77 17.92
C SER A 86 22.01 21.15 16.56
N ILE A 87 22.92 21.78 15.81
CA ILE A 87 23.46 21.25 14.56
C ILE A 87 24.98 21.21 14.68
N SER A 88 25.64 20.30 13.97
CA SER A 88 27.11 20.22 13.95
C SER A 88 27.61 19.94 12.55
N VAL A 89 28.53 20.77 12.05
CA VAL A 89 29.09 20.66 10.70
C VAL A 89 30.58 20.39 10.76
N TYR A 90 31.06 19.44 9.97
CA TYR A 90 32.48 19.23 9.72
C TYR A 90 32.85 19.79 8.34
N TRP A 91 33.71 20.81 8.28
CA TRP A 91 34.06 21.48 7.02
C TRP A 91 35.09 20.68 6.22
N PHE A 92 34.90 20.61 4.90
CA PHE A 92 35.87 20.08 3.94
C PHE A 92 36.81 21.20 3.48
N ASP A 93 38.11 20.90 3.45
CA ASP A 93 39.17 21.79 3.03
C ASP A 93 40.33 20.98 2.45
N ASP A 94 40.57 21.09 1.14
CA ASP A 94 41.62 20.37 0.42
C ASP A 94 42.93 21.18 0.28
N ALA A 95 43.03 22.32 0.96
CA ALA A 95 44.08 23.32 0.80
C ALA A 95 44.27 23.81 -0.66
N GLY A 96 43.26 23.62 -1.51
CA GLY A 96 43.27 23.94 -2.93
C GLY A 96 41.96 24.57 -3.40
N GLY A 97 41.20 23.85 -4.22
CA GLY A 97 39.99 24.38 -4.88
C GLY A 97 38.77 24.49 -3.96
N VAL A 98 38.77 23.78 -2.84
CA VAL A 98 37.69 23.81 -1.83
C VAL A 98 38.29 24.15 -0.48
N LEU A 99 37.85 25.27 0.08
CA LEU A 99 38.32 25.77 1.36
C LEU A 99 37.18 25.90 2.37
N THR A 100 37.54 25.92 3.65
CA THR A 100 36.62 26.23 4.75
C THR A 100 35.90 27.55 4.46
N PRO A 101 34.58 27.67 4.71
CA PRO A 101 33.85 28.90 4.43
C PRO A 101 34.43 30.10 5.19
N THR A 102 34.34 31.29 4.60
CA THR A 102 34.53 32.58 5.30
C THR A 102 33.23 33.08 5.92
N THR A 103 32.09 32.51 5.52
CA THR A 103 30.77 32.80 6.06
C THR A 103 29.94 31.52 6.02
N ALA A 104 29.32 31.14 7.13
CA ALA A 104 28.33 30.06 7.17
C ALA A 104 27.26 30.34 8.22
N TYR A 105 26.00 30.08 7.88
CA TYR A 105 24.86 30.21 8.78
C TYR A 105 23.78 29.19 8.45
N ALA A 106 22.92 28.92 9.43
CA ALA A 106 21.80 28.01 9.26
C ALA A 106 20.47 28.76 9.22
N GLU A 107 19.50 28.20 8.51
CA GLU A 107 18.14 28.72 8.37
C GLU A 107 17.13 27.57 8.38
N TYR A 108 15.97 27.76 9.00
CA TYR A 108 14.87 26.80 8.89
C TYR A 108 13.70 27.39 8.10
N TRP A 109 12.90 26.53 7.48
CA TRP A 109 11.67 26.93 6.82
C TRP A 109 10.53 27.02 7.83
N ASN A 110 9.91 28.19 7.98
CA ASN A 110 8.78 28.38 8.89
C ASN A 110 7.41 28.11 8.25
N GLY A 111 7.38 27.68 6.98
CA GLY A 111 6.16 27.51 6.18
C GLY A 111 6.04 28.52 5.03
N SER A 112 6.61 29.71 5.17
CA SER A 112 6.54 30.79 4.16
C SER A 112 7.88 31.41 3.80
N ALA A 113 8.86 31.36 4.70
CA ALA A 113 10.18 31.95 4.50
C ALA A 113 11.29 31.14 5.21
N TRP A 114 12.53 31.36 4.77
CA TRP A 114 13.73 30.91 5.47
C TRP A 114 14.04 31.90 6.60
N VAL A 115 14.20 31.37 7.81
CA VAL A 115 14.47 32.16 9.02
C VAL A 115 15.84 31.75 9.55
N ASN A 116 16.74 32.73 9.67
CA ASN A 116 18.10 32.52 10.19
C ASN A 116 18.08 32.12 11.67
N ILE A 117 18.83 31.06 12.01
CA ILE A 117 18.93 30.50 13.37
C ILE A 117 20.34 30.62 13.98
N GLY A 118 21.28 31.24 13.26
CA GLY A 118 22.61 31.56 13.76
C GLY A 118 23.74 31.22 12.78
N ASN A 119 24.91 31.79 13.10
CA ASN A 119 26.16 31.51 12.38
C ASN A 119 26.80 30.22 12.88
N ILE A 120 27.41 29.46 11.97
CA ILE A 120 28.11 28.22 12.29
C ILE A 120 29.61 28.53 12.44
N PRO A 121 30.29 28.02 13.49
CA PRO A 121 31.75 28.16 13.61
C PRO A 121 32.50 27.57 12.40
N LEU A 122 33.71 28.06 12.15
CA LEU A 122 34.47 27.79 10.91
C LEU A 122 35.85 27.16 11.20
N VAL A 123 35.93 26.34 12.24
CA VAL A 123 37.17 25.70 12.70
C VAL A 123 37.45 24.44 11.87
N LYS A 124 38.67 24.32 11.34
CA LYS A 124 39.15 23.10 10.66
C LYS A 124 39.34 21.95 11.65
N ASN A 125 39.27 20.72 11.15
CA ASN A 125 39.56 19.50 11.90
C ASN A 125 38.67 19.30 13.14
N ALA A 126 37.44 19.79 13.11
CA ALA A 126 36.50 19.68 14.21
C ALA A 126 35.04 19.75 13.73
N PHE A 127 34.13 19.21 14.54
CA PHE A 127 32.71 19.54 14.44
C PHE A 127 32.47 20.96 14.95
N ASN A 128 31.81 21.76 14.12
CA ASN A 128 31.41 23.12 14.41
C ASN A 128 29.93 23.11 14.82
N THR A 129 29.69 23.24 16.13
CA THR A 129 28.35 23.13 16.70
C THR A 129 27.68 24.50 16.84
N LEU A 130 26.43 24.59 16.38
CA LEU A 130 25.52 25.70 16.65
C LEU A 130 24.36 25.17 17.51
N SER A 131 24.25 25.66 18.74
CA SER A 131 23.10 25.38 19.61
C SER A 131 21.92 26.27 19.24
N VAL A 132 20.72 25.72 19.26
CA VAL A 132 19.48 26.44 18.93
C VAL A 132 18.46 26.29 20.06
N SER A 133 17.59 27.28 20.25
CA SER A 133 16.59 27.30 21.31
C SER A 133 15.39 26.39 20.99
N SER A 134 15.63 25.07 20.83
CA SER A 134 14.62 24.02 20.60
C SER A 134 13.56 24.42 19.58
N VAL A 135 13.92 24.43 18.30
CA VAL A 135 13.02 24.87 17.23
C VAL A 135 12.43 23.66 16.53
N SER A 136 11.10 23.60 16.42
CA SER A 136 10.41 22.58 15.64
C SER A 136 10.51 22.92 14.15
N MET A 137 11.13 22.04 13.36
CA MET A 137 11.34 22.26 11.93
C MET A 137 11.32 20.94 11.14
N SER A 138 10.83 20.99 9.90
CA SER A 138 10.90 19.88 8.95
C SER A 138 11.84 20.15 7.77
N ARG A 139 12.41 21.36 7.69
CA ARG A 139 13.39 21.74 6.68
C ARG A 139 14.43 22.65 7.28
N LEU A 140 15.70 22.37 6.99
CA LEU A 140 16.85 23.09 7.50
C LEU A 140 17.86 23.28 6.38
N ARG A 141 18.48 24.45 6.31
CA ARG A 141 19.46 24.83 5.29
C ARG A 141 20.71 25.35 5.96
N VAL A 142 21.88 25.00 5.41
CA VAL A 142 23.15 25.65 5.69
C VAL A 142 23.56 26.40 4.44
N THR A 143 23.76 27.71 4.59
CA THR A 143 24.24 28.60 3.53
C THR A 143 25.67 28.99 3.85
N MET A 144 26.56 28.88 2.86
CA MET A 144 28.01 29.03 3.02
C MET A 144 28.66 29.74 1.82
N ARG A 145 29.76 30.45 2.09
CA ARG A 145 30.60 31.12 1.09
C ARG A 145 32.05 31.14 1.55
N ASN A 146 32.99 30.98 0.61
CA ASN A 146 34.38 31.40 0.75
C ASN A 146 34.67 32.51 -0.27
N THR A 147 35.36 33.58 0.14
CA THR A 147 35.61 34.77 -0.71
C THR A 147 36.64 34.54 -1.81
N THR A 148 37.38 33.44 -1.76
CA THR A 148 38.53 33.18 -2.66
C THR A 148 38.42 31.86 -3.43
N GLN A 149 37.79 30.85 -2.84
CA GLN A 149 37.65 29.49 -3.40
C GLN A 149 36.23 28.95 -3.17
N SER A 150 35.99 27.70 -3.56
CA SER A 150 34.73 26.99 -3.32
C SER A 150 34.64 26.49 -1.86
N THR A 151 33.49 25.98 -1.43
CA THR A 151 33.24 25.47 -0.07
C THR A 151 32.79 24.01 -0.07
N GLY A 152 32.98 23.32 1.06
CA GLY A 152 32.55 21.93 1.21
C GLY A 152 32.34 21.50 2.65
N MET A 153 31.74 20.33 2.82
CA MET A 153 31.38 19.71 4.09
C MET A 153 31.65 18.20 4.02
N LEU A 154 32.14 17.63 5.11
CA LEU A 154 32.42 16.20 5.26
C LEU A 154 31.35 15.45 6.06
N GLU A 155 30.60 16.16 6.91
CA GLU A 155 29.50 15.58 7.71
C GLU A 155 28.64 16.72 8.27
N TRP A 156 27.33 16.50 8.38
CA TRP A 156 26.37 17.43 8.99
C TRP A 156 25.31 16.71 9.84
N ARG A 157 25.40 16.92 11.15
CA ARG A 157 24.53 16.34 12.16
C ARG A 157 23.48 17.33 12.63
N VAL A 158 22.31 16.80 12.98
CA VAL A 158 21.18 17.57 13.52
C VAL A 158 20.67 16.84 14.75
N LEU A 159 20.92 17.40 15.93
CA LEU A 159 20.55 16.80 17.20
C LEU A 159 19.17 17.30 17.63
N SER A 160 18.21 16.38 17.68
CA SER A 160 16.89 16.62 18.28
C SER A 160 16.93 16.23 19.75
N SER A 161 16.33 17.03 20.63
CA SER A 161 16.02 16.51 21.96
C SER A 161 15.06 15.35 21.79
N THR A 162 15.33 14.24 22.48
CA THR A 162 14.22 13.37 22.90
C THR A 162 13.47 14.15 23.96
N THR A 163 12.64 15.12 23.55
CA THR A 163 11.33 15.15 24.21
C THR A 163 10.87 13.71 24.11
N THR A 164 10.63 13.06 25.27
CA THR A 164 9.82 11.84 25.38
C THR A 164 8.92 11.79 24.17
N GLY A 165 9.23 10.92 23.20
CA GLY A 165 8.70 10.98 21.84
C GLY A 165 7.18 10.90 21.88
N GLY A 166 6.58 12.07 22.00
CA GLY A 166 5.44 12.31 22.85
C GLY A 166 4.22 12.51 22.00
N GLY A 167 3.39 11.49 21.82
CA GLY A 167 2.15 11.61 21.06
C GLY A 167 1.25 12.58 21.79
N GLY A 168 1.17 13.81 21.30
CA GLY A 168 0.30 14.88 21.77
C GLY A 168 0.57 15.34 23.20
N ASN A 169 0.11 16.53 23.54
CA ASN A 169 -0.13 16.96 24.92
C ASN A 169 -1.26 16.15 25.64
N GLY A 170 -1.49 14.90 25.20
CA GLY A 170 -2.62 14.06 25.57
C GLY A 170 -3.95 14.43 24.89
N ASN A 171 -4.02 15.47 24.07
CA ASN A 171 -5.27 15.84 23.40
C ASN A 171 -5.69 14.80 22.34
N ALA A 172 -7.00 14.69 22.15
CA ALA A 172 -7.58 13.91 21.07
C ALA A 172 -7.09 14.44 19.71
N TYR A 173 -6.69 13.52 18.84
CA TYR A 173 -6.20 13.81 17.50
C TYR A 173 -7.35 13.97 16.52
N THR A 174 -7.36 15.11 15.83
CA THR A 174 -8.26 15.37 14.71
C THR A 174 -7.51 15.10 13.41
N TRP A 175 -8.01 14.13 12.64
CA TRP A 175 -7.46 13.82 11.32
C TRP A 175 -7.56 15.04 10.39
N PRO A 176 -6.43 15.59 9.90
CA PRO A 176 -6.47 16.69 8.96
C PRO A 176 -6.95 16.19 7.60
N ALA A 177 -7.55 17.09 6.82
CA ALA A 177 -7.89 16.80 5.43
C ALA A 177 -6.64 16.41 4.63
N TYR A 178 -6.81 15.53 3.64
CA TYR A 178 -5.73 15.17 2.73
C TYR A 178 -5.48 16.30 1.73
N SER A 179 -4.22 16.77 1.65
CA SER A 179 -3.78 17.80 0.71
C SER A 179 -2.30 17.61 0.38
N PRO A 180 -1.96 17.21 -0.88
CA PRO A 180 -2.89 16.90 -1.97
C PRO A 180 -3.83 15.71 -1.65
N ASN A 181 -5.00 15.70 -2.27
CA ASN A 181 -5.94 14.57 -2.25
C ASN A 181 -5.97 13.88 -3.62
N ILE A 182 -6.41 12.62 -3.67
CA ILE A 182 -6.66 11.87 -4.89
C ILE A 182 -8.15 11.73 -5.15
N SER A 183 -8.58 12.08 -6.35
CA SER A 183 -9.97 11.94 -6.79
C SER A 183 -10.03 11.90 -8.31
N TYR A 184 -10.86 11.04 -8.86
CA TYR A 184 -11.04 10.91 -10.29
C TYR A 184 -12.50 10.57 -10.61
N ASN A 185 -12.96 11.09 -11.75
CA ASN A 185 -14.28 10.79 -12.30
C ASN A 185 -14.12 10.57 -13.81
N PHE A 186 -14.40 9.36 -14.29
CA PHE A 186 -14.20 9.02 -15.69
C PHE A 186 -15.13 9.77 -16.64
N LYS A 187 -16.18 10.44 -16.15
CA LYS A 187 -16.97 11.38 -16.96
C LYS A 187 -16.15 12.57 -17.47
N THR A 188 -15.01 12.87 -16.85
CA THR A 188 -14.08 13.89 -17.37
C THR A 188 -13.37 13.42 -18.64
N GLU A 189 -13.05 12.12 -18.74
CA GLU A 189 -12.44 11.51 -19.91
C GLU A 189 -13.49 11.12 -20.97
N TYR A 190 -14.67 10.72 -20.52
CA TYR A 190 -15.79 10.28 -21.36
C TYR A 190 -17.05 11.11 -21.07
N PRO A 191 -17.07 12.42 -21.43
CA PRO A 191 -18.19 13.32 -21.09
C PRO A 191 -19.48 13.00 -21.85
N SER A 192 -19.39 12.35 -23.01
CA SER A 192 -20.52 11.97 -23.84
C SER A 192 -20.31 10.58 -24.43
N LEU A 193 -20.99 9.58 -23.86
CA LEU A 193 -21.02 8.23 -24.41
C LEU A 193 -22.43 7.91 -24.90
N ASN A 194 -22.54 7.59 -26.18
CA ASN A 194 -23.78 7.13 -26.78
C ASN A 194 -23.96 5.63 -26.52
N THR A 195 -25.23 5.20 -26.38
CA THR A 195 -25.55 3.78 -26.33
C THR A 195 -24.99 3.07 -27.57
N PRO A 196 -24.20 2.00 -27.42
CA PRO A 196 -23.59 1.31 -28.56
C PRO A 196 -24.62 0.74 -29.53
N ALA A 197 -24.46 1.09 -30.82
CA ALA A 197 -25.33 0.60 -31.89
C ALA A 197 -24.86 -0.76 -32.44
N ASN A 198 -23.55 -1.03 -32.41
CA ASN A 198 -22.95 -2.14 -33.13
C ASN A 198 -22.72 -3.36 -32.23
N ILE A 199 -22.63 -4.54 -32.85
CA ILE A 199 -22.20 -5.78 -32.20
C ILE A 199 -20.91 -6.21 -32.90
N LEU A 200 -19.86 -6.46 -32.13
CA LEU A 200 -18.56 -6.85 -32.68
C LEU A 200 -18.62 -8.29 -33.21
N ASN A 201 -18.33 -8.54 -34.48
CA ASN A 201 -18.32 -9.89 -35.05
C ASN A 201 -16.96 -10.59 -34.87
N ASP A 202 -16.63 -10.91 -33.63
CA ASP A 202 -15.33 -11.42 -33.18
C ASP A 202 -15.26 -12.95 -33.01
N CYS A 203 -16.38 -13.66 -33.20
CA CYS A 203 -16.45 -15.11 -33.06
C CYS A 203 -17.32 -15.73 -34.16
N PRO A 204 -16.72 -16.37 -35.18
CA PRO A 204 -17.45 -16.90 -36.34
C PRO A 204 -18.50 -17.96 -36.02
N GLN A 205 -18.34 -18.68 -34.90
CA GLN A 205 -19.22 -19.76 -34.45
C GLN A 205 -20.52 -19.25 -33.79
N VAL A 206 -20.70 -17.94 -33.63
CA VAL A 206 -21.94 -17.39 -33.07
C VAL A 206 -23.09 -17.64 -34.04
N VAL A 207 -24.08 -18.41 -33.60
CA VAL A 207 -25.30 -18.70 -34.38
C VAL A 207 -26.52 -17.94 -33.87
N GLY A 208 -26.44 -17.37 -32.67
CA GLY A 208 -27.54 -16.63 -32.09
C GLY A 208 -27.09 -15.52 -31.16
N THR A 209 -27.90 -14.46 -31.10
CA THR A 209 -27.62 -13.26 -30.35
C THR A 209 -28.92 -12.62 -29.88
N GLN A 210 -28.98 -12.21 -28.61
CA GLN A 210 -30.06 -11.40 -28.07
C GLN A 210 -29.45 -10.15 -27.44
N SER A 211 -29.95 -8.96 -27.77
CA SER A 211 -29.37 -7.69 -27.33
C SER A 211 -30.41 -6.80 -26.67
N SER A 212 -29.96 -5.99 -25.71
CA SER A 212 -30.76 -4.94 -25.10
C SER A 212 -29.86 -3.79 -24.69
N ASN A 213 -30.16 -2.58 -25.18
CA ASN A 213 -29.42 -1.36 -24.87
C ASN A 213 -27.90 -1.52 -24.98
N TRP A 214 -27.15 -1.48 -23.88
CA TRP A 214 -25.69 -1.52 -23.86
C TRP A 214 -25.11 -2.94 -24.00
N TRP A 215 -25.92 -3.97 -23.82
CA TRP A 215 -25.45 -5.35 -23.67
C TRP A 215 -25.97 -6.28 -24.76
N THR A 216 -25.18 -7.30 -25.06
CA THR A 216 -25.52 -8.41 -25.95
C THR A 216 -25.14 -9.76 -25.34
N PHE A 217 -25.99 -10.76 -25.52
CA PHE A 217 -25.76 -12.15 -25.14
C PHE A 217 -25.63 -13.02 -26.39
N ARG A 218 -24.57 -13.83 -26.48
CA ARG A 218 -24.19 -14.56 -27.69
C ARG A 218 -23.92 -16.04 -27.41
N TRP A 219 -24.34 -16.92 -28.32
CA TRP A 219 -24.17 -18.36 -28.18
C TRP A 219 -23.85 -19.05 -29.52
N GLY A 220 -23.19 -20.20 -29.41
CA GLY A 220 -22.86 -21.09 -30.51
C GLY A 220 -23.92 -22.19 -30.73
N PRO A 221 -23.67 -23.12 -31.66
CA PRO A 221 -24.66 -24.11 -32.12
C PRO A 221 -25.13 -25.08 -31.03
N ASN A 222 -24.35 -25.30 -29.97
CA ASN A 222 -24.61 -26.28 -28.92
C ASN A 222 -25.17 -25.65 -27.63
N LYS A 223 -26.02 -24.63 -27.74
CA LYS A 223 -26.63 -23.94 -26.59
C LYS A 223 -27.44 -24.91 -25.71
N ASN A 224 -27.19 -24.90 -24.40
CA ASN A 224 -28.00 -25.64 -23.42
C ASN A 224 -29.47 -25.19 -23.45
N ALA A 225 -30.41 -26.15 -23.39
CA ALA A 225 -31.85 -25.90 -23.50
C ALA A 225 -32.42 -24.97 -22.41
N LEU A 226 -31.79 -24.90 -21.24
CA LEU A 226 -32.18 -24.00 -20.15
C LEU A 226 -31.90 -22.51 -20.46
N VAL A 227 -31.04 -22.23 -21.45
CA VAL A 227 -30.72 -20.85 -21.85
C VAL A 227 -31.76 -20.35 -22.85
N THR A 228 -32.89 -19.92 -22.31
CA THR A 228 -34.03 -19.38 -23.05
C THR A 228 -34.04 -17.85 -23.04
N SER A 229 -34.94 -17.22 -23.81
CA SER A 229 -35.16 -15.77 -23.69
C SER A 229 -35.73 -15.36 -22.33
N ALA A 230 -36.38 -16.27 -21.58
CA ALA A 230 -36.83 -16.01 -20.22
C ALA A 230 -35.66 -15.92 -19.22
N ALA A 231 -34.54 -16.56 -19.51
CA ALA A 231 -33.28 -16.40 -18.79
C ALA A 231 -32.47 -15.17 -19.27
N ILE A 232 -32.34 -14.98 -20.59
CA ILE A 232 -31.47 -13.93 -21.16
C ILE A 232 -32.04 -12.52 -20.95
N THR A 233 -33.36 -12.35 -21.04
CA THR A 233 -33.98 -11.01 -20.95
C THR A 233 -33.75 -10.36 -19.58
N PRO A 234 -34.01 -11.04 -18.44
CA PRO A 234 -33.74 -10.46 -17.12
C PRO A 234 -32.25 -10.27 -16.84
N LEU A 235 -31.36 -11.14 -17.37
CA LEU A 235 -29.91 -10.93 -17.31
C LEU A 235 -29.51 -9.60 -17.95
N LEU A 236 -29.91 -9.38 -19.20
CA LEU A 236 -29.59 -8.14 -19.91
C LEU A 236 -30.23 -6.92 -19.24
N ALA A 237 -31.43 -7.05 -18.67
CA ALA A 237 -32.08 -5.98 -17.91
C ALA A 237 -31.26 -5.63 -16.65
N ARG A 238 -30.80 -6.63 -15.89
CA ARG A 238 -29.94 -6.44 -14.71
C ARG A 238 -28.63 -5.75 -15.05
N LEU A 239 -27.92 -6.24 -16.06
CA LEU A 239 -26.65 -5.64 -16.52
C LEU A 239 -26.83 -4.21 -17.03
N ASN A 240 -27.93 -3.90 -17.73
CA ASN A 240 -28.20 -2.53 -18.12
C ASN A 240 -28.44 -1.62 -16.91
N THR A 241 -29.20 -2.08 -15.92
CA THR A 241 -29.50 -1.31 -14.69
C THR A 241 -28.24 -1.06 -13.86
N ASP A 242 -27.46 -2.10 -13.57
CA ASP A 242 -26.28 -1.99 -12.70
C ASP A 242 -25.19 -1.13 -13.35
N PHE A 243 -24.90 -1.34 -14.64
CA PHE A 243 -23.83 -0.60 -15.32
C PHE A 243 -24.25 0.83 -15.69
N ALA A 244 -25.55 1.10 -15.85
CA ALA A 244 -26.02 2.48 -15.88
C ALA A 244 -25.76 3.18 -14.55
N TYR A 245 -25.98 2.52 -13.41
CA TYR A 245 -25.68 3.12 -12.11
C TYR A 245 -24.18 3.40 -11.93
N PHE A 246 -23.31 2.42 -12.26
CA PHE A 246 -21.86 2.64 -12.18
C PHE A 246 -21.42 3.83 -13.03
N ARG A 247 -21.93 3.94 -14.26
CA ARG A 247 -21.59 5.02 -15.19
C ARG A 247 -22.19 6.35 -14.81
N ASP A 248 -23.49 6.38 -14.63
CA ASP A 248 -24.28 7.62 -14.56
C ASP A 248 -24.33 8.18 -13.14
N SER A 249 -24.24 7.33 -12.10
CA SER A 249 -24.27 7.77 -10.71
C SER A 249 -22.89 7.76 -10.05
N MET A 250 -22.06 6.73 -10.31
CA MET A 250 -20.75 6.61 -9.67
C MET A 250 -19.57 7.12 -10.51
N GLY A 251 -19.80 7.47 -11.79
CA GLY A 251 -18.77 8.08 -12.65
C GLY A 251 -17.72 7.11 -13.18
N TRP A 252 -18.03 5.82 -13.25
CA TRP A 252 -17.19 4.80 -13.89
C TRP A 252 -17.41 4.79 -15.41
N PRO A 253 -16.43 4.35 -16.22
CA PRO A 253 -16.65 4.16 -17.64
C PRO A 253 -17.38 2.82 -17.89
N PRO A 254 -18.09 2.65 -19.02
CA PRO A 254 -18.48 1.31 -19.47
C PRO A 254 -17.26 0.56 -20.03
N ASP A 255 -17.35 -0.73 -20.34
CA ASP A 255 -16.20 -1.52 -20.82
C ASP A 255 -15.60 -1.03 -22.17
N LEU A 256 -14.43 -1.57 -22.53
CA LEU A 256 -13.74 -1.21 -23.77
C LEU A 256 -14.62 -1.35 -25.03
N ARG A 257 -15.48 -2.38 -25.08
CA ARG A 257 -16.42 -2.60 -26.19
C ARG A 257 -17.36 -1.42 -26.33
N ALA A 258 -18.04 -1.06 -25.24
CA ALA A 258 -18.99 0.03 -25.20
C ALA A 258 -18.34 1.37 -25.53
N ARG A 259 -17.14 1.64 -24.99
CA ARG A 259 -16.38 2.86 -25.33
C ARG A 259 -15.97 2.90 -26.79
N SER A 260 -15.84 1.75 -27.44
CA SER A 260 -15.51 1.62 -28.87
C SER A 260 -16.74 1.55 -29.78
N GLY A 261 -17.96 1.78 -29.25
CA GLY A 261 -19.20 1.79 -30.02
C GLY A 261 -19.83 0.41 -30.25
N TYR A 262 -19.32 -0.64 -29.60
CA TYR A 262 -19.88 -2.00 -29.62
C TYR A 262 -20.59 -2.33 -28.31
N LYS A 263 -21.67 -3.11 -28.35
CA LYS A 263 -22.32 -3.57 -27.12
C LYS A 263 -21.36 -4.41 -26.27
N SER A 264 -21.35 -4.16 -24.96
CA SER A 264 -20.72 -5.05 -23.96
C SER A 264 -21.34 -6.43 -24.08
N SER A 265 -20.56 -7.49 -23.83
CA SER A 265 -20.94 -8.82 -24.29
C SER A 265 -20.82 -9.90 -23.21
N VAL A 266 -21.83 -10.77 -23.19
CA VAL A 266 -21.82 -12.05 -22.49
C VAL A 266 -21.79 -13.18 -23.53
N TYR A 267 -20.83 -14.10 -23.44
CA TYR A 267 -20.74 -15.29 -24.28
C TYR A 267 -21.09 -16.54 -23.47
N LEU A 268 -21.89 -17.43 -24.06
CA LEU A 268 -22.25 -18.71 -23.47
C LEU A 268 -21.16 -19.75 -23.73
N TYR A 269 -20.27 -19.96 -22.78
CA TYR A 269 -19.24 -20.99 -22.93
C TYR A 269 -19.88 -22.40 -22.84
N GLY A 270 -19.28 -23.38 -23.51
CA GLY A 270 -19.85 -24.71 -23.70
C GLY A 270 -20.86 -24.81 -24.84
N SER A 271 -21.23 -23.69 -25.46
CA SER A 271 -22.17 -23.67 -26.60
C SER A 271 -21.51 -23.89 -27.97
N GLY A 272 -20.22 -24.27 -28.01
CA GLY A 272 -19.48 -24.48 -29.26
C GLY A 272 -18.96 -23.19 -29.90
N LEU A 273 -18.58 -22.21 -29.07
CA LEU A 273 -17.99 -20.95 -29.50
C LEU A 273 -16.48 -21.08 -29.67
N CYS A 274 -15.84 -20.09 -30.31
CA CYS A 274 -14.38 -19.94 -30.39
C CYS A 274 -13.69 -19.69 -29.03
N THR A 275 -14.46 -19.49 -27.97
CA THR A 275 -13.99 -19.10 -26.64
C THR A 275 -13.46 -20.27 -25.81
N ASP A 276 -13.90 -21.50 -26.10
CA ASP A 276 -13.68 -22.67 -25.25
C ASP A 276 -14.07 -23.97 -25.98
N ASN A 277 -13.67 -25.11 -25.39
CA ASN A 277 -14.07 -26.45 -25.83
C ASN A 277 -14.89 -27.19 -24.75
N ALA A 278 -15.59 -26.47 -23.87
CA ALA A 278 -16.30 -27.08 -22.74
C ALA A 278 -17.60 -27.79 -23.18
N SER A 279 -18.14 -28.65 -22.31
CA SER A 279 -19.50 -29.18 -22.48
C SER A 279 -20.55 -28.09 -22.24
N ASN A 280 -21.72 -28.19 -22.87
CA ASN A 280 -22.87 -27.32 -22.59
C ASN A 280 -23.50 -27.57 -21.21
N THR A 281 -22.98 -28.54 -20.45
CA THR A 281 -23.31 -28.84 -19.05
C THR A 281 -22.23 -28.39 -18.05
N ALA A 282 -21.16 -27.73 -18.52
CA ALA A 282 -20.18 -27.12 -17.64
C ALA A 282 -20.81 -26.00 -16.79
N LEU A 283 -20.18 -25.65 -15.65
CA LEU A 283 -20.72 -24.75 -14.63
C LEU A 283 -19.78 -23.57 -14.33
N GLY A 284 -20.33 -22.44 -13.90
CA GLY A 284 -19.58 -21.24 -13.53
C GLY A 284 -19.58 -20.15 -14.58
N GLY A 285 -18.81 -19.10 -14.34
CA GLY A 285 -18.60 -17.96 -15.23
C GLY A 285 -17.45 -17.09 -14.73
N TRP A 286 -16.82 -16.34 -15.62
CA TRP A 286 -15.70 -15.45 -15.31
C TRP A 286 -15.57 -14.36 -16.38
N GLN A 287 -14.84 -13.29 -16.08
CA GLN A 287 -14.40 -12.35 -17.09
C GLN A 287 -13.30 -12.96 -17.96
N SER A 288 -13.47 -12.88 -19.28
CA SER A 288 -12.52 -13.34 -20.27
C SER A 288 -12.36 -12.30 -21.39
N ALA A 289 -11.60 -12.62 -22.43
CA ALA A 289 -11.44 -11.75 -23.58
C ALA A 289 -11.37 -12.55 -24.88
N ILE A 290 -11.84 -11.94 -25.98
CA ILE A 290 -11.64 -12.46 -27.33
C ILE A 290 -10.59 -11.58 -28.01
N ASN A 291 -9.50 -12.20 -28.50
CA ASN A 291 -8.53 -11.51 -29.33
C ASN A 291 -9.06 -11.41 -30.76
N TYR A 292 -9.37 -10.21 -31.21
CA TYR A 292 -9.91 -9.95 -32.54
C TYR A 292 -9.29 -8.68 -33.13
N ASN A 293 -8.79 -8.79 -34.36
CA ASN A 293 -8.09 -7.72 -35.08
C ASN A 293 -6.97 -7.04 -34.28
N GLY A 294 -6.19 -7.83 -33.53
CA GLY A 294 -5.05 -7.33 -32.74
C GLY A 294 -5.44 -6.67 -31.41
N THR A 295 -6.72 -6.66 -31.05
CA THR A 295 -7.23 -6.12 -29.78
C THR A 295 -7.79 -7.25 -28.92
N SER A 296 -7.44 -7.25 -27.63
CA SER A 296 -8.08 -8.10 -26.63
C SER A 296 -9.36 -7.41 -26.16
N TRP A 297 -10.51 -7.99 -26.45
CA TRP A 297 -11.82 -7.43 -26.12
C TRP A 297 -12.42 -8.12 -24.89
N PRO A 298 -12.42 -7.45 -23.71
CA PRO A 298 -13.01 -8.00 -22.50
C PRO A 298 -14.48 -8.36 -22.69
N MET A 299 -14.93 -9.42 -22.05
CA MET A 299 -16.29 -9.92 -22.08
C MET A 299 -16.57 -10.80 -20.86
N VAL A 300 -17.84 -11.04 -20.58
CA VAL A 300 -18.25 -12.05 -19.59
C VAL A 300 -18.41 -13.39 -20.29
N LEU A 301 -17.75 -14.43 -19.78
CA LEU A 301 -17.84 -15.80 -20.27
C LEU A 301 -18.57 -16.64 -19.23
N ALA A 302 -19.79 -17.08 -19.53
CA ALA A 302 -20.64 -17.74 -18.55
C ALA A 302 -21.25 -19.03 -19.10
N SER A 303 -21.41 -20.04 -18.25
CA SER A 303 -22.10 -21.29 -18.60
C SER A 303 -23.61 -21.13 -18.53
N TYR A 304 -24.36 -22.20 -18.81
CA TYR A 304 -25.81 -22.18 -18.68
C TYR A 304 -26.31 -21.91 -17.25
N TYR A 305 -25.55 -22.29 -16.23
CA TYR A 305 -25.99 -22.26 -14.83
C TYR A 305 -26.28 -20.84 -14.31
N PRO A 306 -25.33 -19.89 -14.34
CA PRO A 306 -25.61 -18.51 -13.90
C PRO A 306 -26.63 -17.81 -14.81
N ILE A 307 -26.75 -18.21 -16.08
CA ILE A 307 -27.73 -17.65 -17.00
C ILE A 307 -29.13 -18.11 -16.66
N TYR A 308 -29.31 -19.42 -16.41
CA TYR A 308 -30.61 -19.98 -16.01
C TYR A 308 -31.07 -19.43 -14.67
N SER A 309 -30.18 -19.00 -13.77
CA SER A 309 -30.54 -18.30 -12.52
C SER A 309 -31.40 -17.04 -12.70
N PHE A 310 -31.42 -16.45 -13.91
CA PHE A 310 -32.30 -15.33 -14.26
C PHE A 310 -33.68 -15.76 -14.73
N ASP A 311 -33.87 -17.02 -15.10
CA ASP A 311 -35.18 -17.55 -15.51
C ASP A 311 -36.13 -17.59 -14.30
N PRO A 312 -37.34 -17.03 -14.37
CA PRO A 312 -38.32 -17.11 -13.28
C PRO A 312 -38.57 -18.55 -12.79
N ALA A 313 -38.47 -19.54 -13.68
CA ALA A 313 -38.64 -20.96 -13.35
C ALA A 313 -37.45 -21.61 -12.65
N CYS A 314 -36.32 -20.91 -12.53
CA CYS A 314 -35.13 -21.46 -11.89
C CYS A 314 -35.33 -21.68 -10.38
N THR A 315 -35.09 -22.92 -9.94
CA THR A 315 -35.26 -23.38 -8.57
C THR A 315 -33.95 -23.43 -7.78
N TYR A 316 -32.85 -22.89 -8.30
CA TYR A 316 -31.56 -22.90 -7.62
C TYR A 316 -31.62 -22.04 -6.36
N SER A 317 -31.18 -22.60 -5.24
CA SER A 317 -31.15 -21.88 -3.94
C SER A 317 -30.17 -20.72 -3.96
N ASP A 318 -29.11 -20.80 -4.78
CA ASP A 318 -28.07 -19.78 -4.95
C ASP A 318 -28.35 -18.84 -6.14
N ARG A 319 -29.55 -18.84 -6.72
CA ARG A 319 -29.82 -18.07 -7.95
C ARG A 319 -29.53 -16.57 -7.83
N VAL A 320 -29.85 -15.93 -6.71
CA VAL A 320 -29.62 -14.48 -6.48
C VAL A 320 -28.12 -14.19 -6.47
N PHE A 321 -27.36 -15.10 -5.87
CA PHE A 321 -25.92 -15.04 -5.81
C PHE A 321 -25.29 -15.15 -7.21
N GLN A 322 -25.75 -16.10 -8.02
CA GLN A 322 -25.32 -16.26 -9.43
C GLN A 322 -25.67 -15.03 -10.29
N GLN A 323 -26.81 -14.39 -10.04
CA GLN A 323 -27.17 -13.15 -10.72
C GLN A 323 -26.20 -12.01 -10.38
N GLY A 324 -25.82 -11.92 -9.11
CA GLY A 324 -24.80 -10.98 -8.64
C GLY A 324 -23.43 -11.23 -9.24
N ALA A 325 -23.02 -12.49 -9.39
CA ALA A 325 -21.77 -12.88 -10.03
C ALA A 325 -21.68 -12.37 -11.48
N MET A 326 -22.79 -12.38 -12.22
CA MET A 326 -22.79 -11.83 -13.59
C MET A 326 -22.48 -10.33 -13.64
N THR A 327 -22.93 -9.56 -12.65
CA THR A 327 -22.55 -8.15 -12.51
C THR A 327 -21.07 -8.00 -12.15
N HIS A 328 -20.56 -8.81 -11.22
CA HIS A 328 -19.14 -8.84 -10.82
C HIS A 328 -18.21 -9.11 -12.01
N GLU A 329 -18.52 -10.12 -12.82
CA GLU A 329 -17.70 -10.41 -14.01
C GLU A 329 -17.78 -9.29 -15.07
N GLY A 330 -18.93 -8.62 -15.17
CA GLY A 330 -19.04 -7.43 -16.02
C GLY A 330 -18.18 -6.26 -15.51
N ILE A 331 -18.03 -6.10 -14.19
CA ILE A 331 -17.16 -5.08 -13.59
C ILE A 331 -15.71 -5.38 -13.94
N HIS A 332 -15.27 -6.64 -13.83
CA HIS A 332 -13.94 -7.04 -14.30
C HIS A 332 -13.73 -6.65 -15.77
N ALA A 333 -14.75 -6.75 -16.63
CA ALA A 333 -14.64 -6.31 -18.03
C ALA A 333 -14.47 -4.78 -18.18
N VAL A 334 -15.05 -3.98 -17.27
CA VAL A 334 -14.83 -2.53 -17.18
C VAL A 334 -13.39 -2.22 -16.74
N LEU A 335 -12.85 -2.99 -15.80
CA LEU A 335 -11.55 -2.77 -15.19
C LEU A 335 -10.38 -3.26 -16.06
N ALA A 336 -10.61 -4.27 -16.90
CA ALA A 336 -9.57 -5.01 -17.62
C ALA A 336 -8.61 -4.14 -18.44
N ASP A 337 -9.11 -3.10 -19.11
CA ASP A 337 -8.31 -2.24 -19.97
C ASP A 337 -7.91 -0.90 -19.32
N LEU A 338 -8.32 -0.64 -18.07
CA LEU A 338 -7.82 0.50 -17.31
C LEU A 338 -6.32 0.35 -17.04
N PRO A 339 -5.54 1.43 -17.01
CA PRO A 339 -4.08 1.36 -16.95
C PRO A 339 -3.54 0.97 -15.56
N GLY A 340 -4.32 1.14 -14.49
CA GLY A 340 -3.89 0.90 -13.11
C GLY A 340 -3.88 -0.57 -12.71
N VAL A 341 -3.35 -0.81 -11.51
CA VAL A 341 -3.49 -2.04 -10.72
C VAL A 341 -2.86 -3.26 -11.41
N LYS A 342 -1.87 -3.09 -12.30
CA LYS A 342 -1.30 -4.21 -13.08
C LYS A 342 -0.43 -5.18 -12.26
N GLN A 343 -0.09 -4.81 -11.02
CA GLN A 343 0.70 -5.63 -10.08
C GLN A 343 0.03 -5.77 -8.70
N SER A 344 -1.30 -5.74 -8.68
CA SER A 344 -2.10 -5.79 -7.46
C SER A 344 -3.31 -6.71 -7.64
N ALA A 345 -3.04 -8.02 -7.76
CA ALA A 345 -4.08 -9.04 -7.87
C ALA A 345 -5.08 -8.99 -6.69
N TRP A 346 -4.62 -8.63 -5.49
CA TRP A 346 -5.48 -8.49 -4.31
C TRP A 346 -6.56 -7.40 -4.49
N PHE A 347 -6.26 -6.37 -5.28
CA PHE A 347 -7.16 -5.24 -5.51
C PHE A 347 -8.05 -5.45 -6.74
N HIS A 348 -7.75 -6.42 -7.61
CA HIS A 348 -8.64 -6.77 -8.73
C HIS A 348 -9.97 -7.28 -8.18
N GLU A 349 -9.90 -8.25 -7.27
CA GLU A 349 -11.10 -8.77 -6.63
C GLU A 349 -11.66 -7.80 -5.57
N GLY A 350 -10.84 -7.34 -4.60
CA GLY A 350 -11.31 -6.42 -3.56
C GLY A 350 -11.86 -5.10 -4.08
N GLY A 351 -11.28 -4.54 -5.15
CA GLY A 351 -11.76 -3.33 -5.82
C GLY A 351 -13.03 -3.55 -6.64
N ASN A 352 -13.18 -4.72 -7.26
CA ASN A 352 -14.43 -5.12 -7.93
C ASN A 352 -15.56 -5.28 -6.91
N VAL A 353 -15.34 -6.06 -5.85
CA VAL A 353 -16.29 -6.25 -4.75
C VAL A 353 -16.71 -4.90 -4.18
N TRP A 354 -15.77 -3.99 -3.96
CA TRP A 354 -16.07 -2.63 -3.48
C TRP A 354 -17.05 -1.89 -4.40
N LEU A 355 -16.86 -1.93 -5.72
CA LEU A 355 -17.70 -1.20 -6.66
C LEU A 355 -19.15 -1.69 -6.60
N GLN A 356 -19.36 -3.01 -6.69
CA GLN A 356 -20.69 -3.60 -6.62
C GLN A 356 -21.34 -3.37 -5.26
N GLN A 357 -20.64 -3.70 -4.18
CA GLN A 357 -21.14 -3.56 -2.81
C GLN A 357 -21.52 -2.11 -2.49
N THR A 358 -20.69 -1.15 -2.88
CA THR A 358 -20.95 0.28 -2.64
C THR A 358 -22.15 0.75 -3.45
N ALA A 359 -22.32 0.28 -4.69
CA ALA A 359 -23.49 0.60 -5.50
C ALA A 359 -24.77 0.02 -4.89
N ASP A 360 -24.76 -1.25 -4.51
CA ASP A 360 -25.91 -1.95 -3.93
C ASP A 360 -26.35 -1.26 -2.63
N ALA A 361 -25.40 -0.99 -1.73
CA ALA A 361 -25.69 -0.32 -0.47
C ALA A 361 -26.25 1.09 -0.65
N ARG A 362 -25.82 1.84 -1.68
CA ARG A 362 -26.35 3.19 -1.95
C ARG A 362 -27.73 3.16 -2.57
N ARG A 363 -27.96 2.27 -3.53
CA ARG A 363 -29.28 2.14 -4.18
C ARG A 363 -30.37 1.74 -3.20
N THR A 364 -30.02 0.87 -2.25
CA THR A 364 -30.94 0.33 -1.26
C THR A 364 -30.91 1.06 0.09
N ASN A 365 -29.94 1.96 0.29
CA ASN A 365 -29.56 2.52 1.60
C ASN A 365 -29.30 1.43 2.67
N ASN A 366 -28.83 0.24 2.26
CA ASN A 366 -28.56 -0.88 3.15
C ASN A 366 -27.05 -1.15 3.30
N PHE A 367 -26.51 -0.82 4.48
CA PHE A 367 -25.09 -0.98 4.81
C PHE A 367 -24.84 -2.13 5.81
N SER A 368 -25.76 -3.10 5.88
CA SER A 368 -25.72 -4.19 6.87
C SER A 368 -24.76 -5.33 6.52
N SER A 369 -24.25 -5.41 5.29
CA SER A 369 -23.35 -6.48 4.83
C SER A 369 -22.18 -5.94 4.00
N LEU A 370 -20.95 -6.31 4.37
CA LEU A 370 -19.73 -6.12 3.59
C LEU A 370 -19.32 -7.42 2.85
N GLY A 371 -20.05 -8.53 3.01
CA GLY A 371 -19.61 -9.86 2.60
C GLY A 371 -18.59 -10.48 3.57
N ASP A 372 -18.65 -11.81 3.73
CA ASP A 372 -17.99 -12.53 4.83
C ASP A 372 -16.45 -12.39 4.83
N LEU A 373 -15.83 -12.46 3.65
CA LEU A 373 -14.37 -12.44 3.50
C LEU A 373 -13.71 -11.12 3.90
N ASN A 374 -14.48 -10.03 4.02
CA ASN A 374 -13.97 -8.77 4.59
C ASN A 374 -13.57 -8.91 6.06
N GLY A 375 -14.11 -9.90 6.79
CA GLY A 375 -13.77 -10.11 8.19
C GLY A 375 -12.30 -10.54 8.39
N THR A 376 -11.62 -11.00 7.35
CA THR A 376 -10.19 -11.34 7.38
C THR A 376 -9.32 -10.16 7.80
N ASP A 377 -9.61 -8.95 7.28
CA ASP A 377 -8.88 -7.71 7.59
C ASP A 377 -9.01 -7.35 9.06
N PHE A 378 -10.22 -7.49 9.60
CA PHE A 378 -10.53 -7.08 10.97
C PHE A 378 -10.07 -8.11 11.98
N ILE A 379 -10.17 -9.41 11.69
CA ILE A 379 -9.77 -10.47 12.63
C ILE A 379 -8.25 -10.67 12.69
N ALA A 380 -7.54 -10.38 11.60
CA ALA A 380 -6.10 -10.56 11.50
C ALA A 380 -5.39 -9.26 11.03
N PRO A 381 -5.46 -8.17 11.83
CA PRO A 381 -4.96 -6.86 11.43
C PRO A 381 -3.43 -6.81 11.20
N PHE A 382 -2.70 -7.84 11.65
CA PHE A 382 -1.26 -7.97 11.43
C PHE A 382 -0.91 -8.26 9.97
N MET A 383 -1.87 -8.71 9.17
CA MET A 383 -1.72 -8.87 7.73
C MET A 383 -1.57 -7.50 7.04
N PRO A 384 -0.66 -7.37 6.07
CA PRO A 384 -0.55 -6.20 5.18
C PRO A 384 -1.87 -5.82 4.52
N ILE A 385 -2.01 -4.56 4.12
CA ILE A 385 -3.14 -4.10 3.29
C ILE A 385 -3.04 -4.73 1.90
N GLU A 386 -1.85 -4.74 1.30
CA GLU A 386 -1.63 -5.30 -0.06
C GLU A 386 -1.25 -6.77 -0.02
N CYS A 387 -2.14 -7.63 0.45
CA CYS A 387 -1.85 -9.05 0.63
C CYS A 387 -2.83 -9.92 -0.17
N TYR A 388 -2.31 -10.76 -1.06
CA TYR A 388 -3.12 -11.77 -1.74
C TYR A 388 -3.12 -13.06 -0.92
N SER A 389 -4.29 -13.66 -0.68
CA SER A 389 -4.46 -14.87 0.14
C SER A 389 -3.90 -14.81 1.57
N GLY A 390 -3.71 -13.60 2.11
CA GLY A 390 -3.54 -13.37 3.55
C GLY A 390 -2.28 -14.01 4.16
N TRP A 391 -2.47 -14.68 5.30
CA TRP A 391 -1.41 -15.26 6.11
C TRP A 391 -1.12 -16.71 5.71
N LEU A 392 0.12 -16.99 5.33
CA LEU A 392 0.54 -18.28 4.81
C LEU A 392 0.96 -19.25 5.92
N GLN A 393 1.01 -20.53 5.57
CA GLN A 393 1.28 -21.62 6.51
C GLN A 393 2.71 -21.59 7.07
N ASP A 394 3.67 -21.01 6.36
CA ASP A 394 5.05 -20.79 6.81
C ASP A 394 5.22 -19.56 7.73
N GLY A 395 4.12 -18.84 8.01
CA GLY A 395 4.11 -17.65 8.84
C GLY A 395 4.32 -16.35 8.06
N SER A 396 4.71 -16.40 6.79
CA SER A 396 4.83 -15.24 5.90
C SER A 396 3.47 -14.78 5.36
N PHE A 397 3.46 -13.72 4.56
CA PHE A 397 2.25 -13.24 3.91
C PHE A 397 2.31 -13.50 2.40
N GLY A 398 1.16 -13.54 1.73
CA GLY A 398 1.12 -13.51 0.28
C GLY A 398 1.43 -12.10 -0.24
N GLY A 399 2.17 -12.01 -1.34
CA GLY A 399 2.46 -10.71 -1.96
C GLY A 399 1.26 -10.11 -2.70
N PRO A 400 1.34 -8.82 -3.10
CA PRO A 400 0.26 -8.12 -3.79
C PRO A 400 -0.21 -8.78 -5.09
N SER A 401 0.66 -9.55 -5.75
CA SER A 401 0.43 -10.30 -6.99
C SER A 401 0.50 -11.81 -6.78
N ALA A 402 0.04 -12.31 -5.62
CA ALA A 402 0.04 -13.73 -5.26
C ALA A 402 1.45 -14.35 -5.09
N GLU A 403 2.47 -13.53 -4.86
CA GLU A 403 3.82 -14.04 -4.60
C GLU A 403 3.83 -14.90 -3.33
N GLY A 404 4.38 -16.12 -3.44
CA GLY A 404 4.44 -17.09 -2.34
C GLY A 404 3.15 -17.90 -2.13
N VAL A 405 2.07 -17.61 -2.86
CA VAL A 405 0.78 -18.30 -2.69
C VAL A 405 0.69 -19.55 -3.56
N ASN A 406 0.96 -19.41 -4.86
CA ASN A 406 0.75 -20.52 -5.79
C ASN A 406 1.93 -21.50 -5.76
N MET A 407 1.69 -22.69 -5.19
CA MET A 407 2.64 -23.80 -5.19
C MET A 407 2.00 -25.05 -5.80
N PHE A 408 2.81 -25.86 -6.48
CA PHE A 408 2.36 -27.07 -7.16
C PHE A 408 3.27 -28.25 -6.82
N ASN A 409 2.68 -29.43 -6.70
CA ASN A 409 3.36 -30.71 -6.69
C ASN A 409 2.96 -31.48 -7.96
N GLY A 410 3.85 -31.50 -8.96
CA GLY A 410 3.49 -31.92 -10.31
C GLY A 410 2.43 -31.00 -10.91
N SER A 411 1.31 -31.54 -11.39
CA SER A 411 0.17 -30.77 -11.90
C SER A 411 -0.86 -30.40 -10.84
N GLN A 412 -0.70 -30.87 -9.60
CA GLN A 412 -1.65 -30.63 -8.52
C GLN A 412 -1.24 -29.38 -7.73
N GLN A 413 -2.15 -28.41 -7.60
CA GLN A 413 -1.98 -27.28 -6.68
C GLN A 413 -2.00 -27.78 -5.23
N ILE A 414 -1.13 -27.22 -4.39
CA ILE A 414 -1.12 -27.50 -2.95
C ILE A 414 -1.51 -26.25 -2.16
N CYS A 415 -2.20 -26.43 -1.03
CA CYS A 415 -2.65 -25.32 -0.19
C CYS A 415 -1.48 -24.69 0.54
N THR A 416 -1.28 -23.38 0.42
CA THR A 416 -0.20 -22.64 1.13
C THR A 416 -0.73 -21.64 2.15
N TRP A 417 -2.03 -21.36 2.14
CA TRP A 417 -2.69 -20.39 3.00
C TRP A 417 -3.47 -21.06 4.14
N LYS A 418 -3.94 -20.23 5.05
CA LYS A 418 -4.74 -20.67 6.20
C LYS A 418 -6.23 -20.53 5.92
N THR A 419 -7.04 -21.41 6.52
CA THR A 419 -8.50 -21.42 6.42
C THR A 419 -9.06 -20.03 6.63
N TYR A 420 -10.01 -19.60 5.79
CA TYR A 420 -10.69 -18.30 5.86
C TYR A 420 -9.80 -17.10 5.50
N LEU A 421 -8.55 -17.02 5.98
CA LEU A 421 -7.61 -15.94 5.66
C LEU A 421 -7.17 -15.94 4.19
N GLY A 422 -7.28 -17.07 3.47
CA GLY A 422 -7.12 -17.12 2.02
C GLY A 422 -8.11 -16.22 1.26
N GLY A 423 -9.29 -15.96 1.84
CA GLY A 423 -10.29 -15.07 1.27
C GLY A 423 -9.93 -13.58 1.31
N HIS A 424 -8.82 -13.20 1.96
CA HIS A 424 -8.39 -11.81 2.11
C HIS A 424 -8.26 -11.06 0.77
N GLN A 425 -7.94 -11.77 -0.32
CA GLN A 425 -7.89 -11.20 -1.67
C GLN A 425 -9.23 -10.59 -2.15
N TYR A 426 -10.36 -10.97 -1.56
CA TYR A 426 -11.68 -10.45 -1.90
C TYR A 426 -12.11 -9.29 -1.00
N SER A 427 -11.29 -8.89 -0.03
CA SER A 427 -11.64 -7.83 0.90
C SER A 427 -11.77 -6.48 0.19
N SER A 428 -12.91 -5.83 0.42
CA SER A 428 -13.23 -4.46 0.01
C SER A 428 -13.02 -3.44 1.15
N SER A 429 -12.48 -3.86 2.30
CA SER A 429 -12.44 -3.01 3.50
C SER A 429 -11.51 -1.82 3.35
N PHE A 430 -10.32 -1.99 2.75
CA PHE A 430 -9.43 -0.86 2.46
C PHE A 430 -10.01 0.11 1.41
N PRO A 431 -10.51 -0.33 0.23
CA PRO A 431 -11.27 0.53 -0.67
C PRO A 431 -12.45 1.25 0.00
N THR A 432 -13.18 0.58 0.91
CA THR A 432 -14.27 1.17 1.69
C THR A 432 -13.77 2.30 2.58
N PHE A 433 -12.63 2.10 3.25
CA PHE A 433 -11.97 3.15 4.01
C PHE A 433 -11.53 4.33 3.12
N LEU A 434 -10.95 4.07 1.95
CA LEU A 434 -10.57 5.13 1.01
C LEU A 434 -11.77 5.99 0.59
N GLY A 435 -12.90 5.36 0.26
CA GLY A 435 -14.15 6.08 -0.04
C GLY A 435 -14.61 6.97 1.13
N ASN A 436 -14.49 6.49 2.36
CA ASN A 436 -14.84 7.25 3.56
C ASN A 436 -13.87 8.40 3.88
N ALA A 437 -12.56 8.19 3.69
CA ALA A 437 -11.51 9.11 4.13
C ALA A 437 -11.11 10.14 3.06
N LEU A 438 -11.05 9.71 1.79
CA LEU A 438 -10.59 10.53 0.65
C LEU A 438 -11.74 10.93 -0.29
N GLY A 439 -12.89 10.27 -0.16
CA GLY A 439 -14.03 10.39 -1.05
C GLY A 439 -14.04 9.31 -2.14
N ASP A 440 -15.20 9.10 -2.75
CA ASP A 440 -15.43 8.00 -3.71
C ASP A 440 -14.57 8.06 -4.97
N GLY A 441 -14.12 9.25 -5.34
CA GLY A 441 -13.22 9.44 -6.49
C GLY A 441 -11.84 8.82 -6.28
N SER A 442 -11.47 8.42 -5.06
CA SER A 442 -10.18 7.83 -4.75
C SER A 442 -9.96 6.45 -5.41
N VAL A 443 -10.97 5.58 -5.42
CA VAL A 443 -10.86 4.25 -6.05
C VAL A 443 -10.77 4.34 -7.59
N PRO A 444 -11.62 5.11 -8.29
CA PRO A 444 -11.41 5.42 -9.71
C PRO A 444 -10.02 6.01 -10.00
N TRP A 445 -9.50 6.87 -9.11
CA TRP A 445 -8.18 7.47 -9.28
C TRP A 445 -7.08 6.40 -9.27
N ILE A 446 -7.17 5.41 -8.38
CA ILE A 446 -6.24 4.27 -8.32
C ILE A 446 -6.26 3.49 -9.63
N TRP A 447 -7.45 3.11 -10.10
CA TRP A 447 -7.61 2.37 -11.36
C TRP A 447 -7.12 3.15 -12.59
N ARG A 448 -7.14 4.49 -12.52
CA ARG A 448 -6.64 5.34 -13.60
C ARG A 448 -5.14 5.64 -13.52
N ASN A 449 -4.55 5.75 -12.33
CA ASN A 449 -3.22 6.37 -12.17
C ASN A 449 -2.19 5.45 -11.48
N ALA A 450 -2.61 4.43 -10.72
CA ALA A 450 -1.69 3.53 -10.02
C ALA A 450 -1.24 2.37 -10.92
N ALA A 451 -0.37 2.63 -11.91
CA ALA A 451 0.00 1.63 -12.93
C ALA A 451 0.55 0.30 -12.37
N GLY A 452 1.29 0.34 -11.26
CA GLY A 452 1.83 -0.83 -10.58
C GLY A 452 1.00 -1.24 -9.37
N ARG A 453 1.54 -0.97 -8.17
CA ARG A 453 0.90 -1.28 -6.89
C ARG A 453 0.02 -0.15 -6.37
N VAL A 454 -0.94 -0.49 -5.52
CA VAL A 454 -2.00 0.43 -5.08
C VAL A 454 -1.44 1.45 -4.11
N LEU A 455 -0.75 1.03 -3.04
CA LEU A 455 -0.25 1.97 -2.04
C LEU A 455 0.90 2.84 -2.58
N GLU A 456 1.76 2.28 -3.44
CA GLU A 456 2.80 3.04 -4.16
C GLU A 456 2.17 4.07 -5.11
N GLY A 457 1.10 3.69 -5.84
CA GLY A 457 0.35 4.61 -6.68
C GLY A 457 -0.37 5.70 -5.87
N ILE A 458 -0.98 5.37 -4.73
CA ILE A 458 -1.53 6.37 -3.80
C ILE A 458 -0.41 7.33 -3.36
N ALA A 459 0.77 6.82 -3.02
CA ALA A 459 1.91 7.65 -2.64
C ALA A 459 2.39 8.58 -3.75
N SER A 460 2.28 8.21 -5.03
CA SER A 460 2.56 9.16 -6.12
C SER A 460 1.51 10.28 -6.24
N GLY A 461 0.30 10.08 -5.71
CA GLY A 461 -0.78 11.07 -5.71
C GLY A 461 -0.79 11.99 -4.48
N ILE A 462 -0.69 11.42 -3.28
CA ILE A 462 -0.78 12.17 -2.00
C ILE A 462 0.57 12.40 -1.31
N GLY A 463 1.65 11.79 -1.80
CA GLY A 463 2.98 11.85 -1.20
C GLY A 463 3.19 10.85 -0.05
N ALA A 464 4.45 10.47 0.17
CA ALA A 464 4.84 9.44 1.13
C ALA A 464 4.34 9.69 2.57
N ALA A 465 4.44 10.93 3.05
CA ALA A 465 4.03 11.28 4.41
C ALA A 465 2.51 11.09 4.62
N GLN A 466 1.69 11.50 3.64
CA GLN A 466 0.24 11.30 3.73
C GLN A 466 -0.16 9.84 3.53
N THR A 467 0.56 9.07 2.70
CA THR A 467 0.32 7.61 2.59
C THR A 467 0.59 6.90 3.90
N ARG A 468 1.68 7.25 4.60
CA ARG A 468 1.95 6.68 5.93
C ARG A 468 0.88 7.06 6.95
N ARG A 469 0.41 8.32 6.94
CA ARG A 469 -0.75 8.76 7.75
C ARG A 469 -2.01 7.96 7.40
N LEU A 470 -2.29 7.74 6.12
CA LEU A 470 -3.46 6.99 5.64
C LEU A 470 -3.46 5.56 6.17
N ILE A 471 -2.31 4.91 6.18
CA ILE A 471 -2.13 3.56 6.74
C ILE A 471 -2.36 3.58 8.26
N THR A 472 -1.78 4.55 8.98
CA THR A 472 -2.01 4.71 10.43
C THR A 472 -3.49 4.97 10.74
N GLU A 473 -4.16 5.84 9.98
CA GLU A 473 -5.59 6.14 10.12
C GLU A 473 -6.46 4.91 9.88
N TYR A 474 -6.19 4.15 8.82
CA TYR A 474 -6.88 2.89 8.52
C TYR A 474 -6.77 1.92 9.69
N ARG A 475 -5.57 1.68 10.21
CA ARG A 475 -5.35 0.73 11.32
C ARG A 475 -5.99 1.18 12.63
N ALA A 476 -6.00 2.48 12.91
CA ALA A 476 -6.66 3.03 14.09
C ALA A 476 -8.19 2.92 14.01
N LYS A 477 -8.77 3.27 12.86
CA LYS A 477 -10.21 3.12 12.60
C LYS A 477 -10.63 1.66 12.54
N GLN A 478 -9.77 0.77 12.05
CA GLN A 478 -9.98 -0.68 12.08
C GLN A 478 -10.10 -1.19 13.52
N ALA A 479 -9.23 -0.75 14.43
CA ALA A 479 -9.25 -1.17 15.84
C ALA A 479 -10.52 -0.75 16.59
N LEU A 480 -11.13 0.39 16.21
CA LEU A 480 -12.37 0.89 16.82
C LEU A 480 -13.62 0.60 15.99
N VAL A 481 -13.52 -0.08 14.86
CA VAL A 481 -14.63 -0.27 13.90
C VAL A 481 -15.29 1.08 13.57
N ASP A 482 -14.49 2.06 13.14
CA ASP A 482 -14.92 3.43 12.81
C ASP A 482 -15.00 3.65 11.29
N PHE A 483 -15.96 2.97 10.66
CA PHE A 483 -16.21 2.93 9.21
C PHE A 483 -17.59 3.53 8.82
N GLY A 484 -18.16 4.36 9.70
CA GLY A 484 -19.43 5.04 9.44
C GLY A 484 -20.61 4.08 9.34
N LYS A 485 -21.33 4.12 8.20
CA LYS A 485 -22.53 3.29 7.99
C LYS A 485 -22.24 1.77 8.02
N TRP A 486 -20.98 1.37 7.80
CA TRP A 486 -20.55 -0.03 7.77
C TRP A 486 -20.23 -0.65 9.13
N ASN A 487 -20.30 0.12 10.24
CA ASN A 487 -19.91 -0.38 11.56
C ASN A 487 -20.68 -1.66 11.96
N GLY A 488 -21.98 -1.71 11.67
CA GLY A 488 -22.82 -2.87 11.97
C GLY A 488 -22.37 -4.12 11.20
N ALA A 489 -22.09 -3.98 9.90
CA ALA A 489 -21.59 -5.08 9.08
C ALA A 489 -20.26 -5.63 9.62
N ILE A 490 -19.30 -4.75 9.95
CA ILE A 490 -18.00 -5.15 10.48
C ILE A 490 -18.13 -5.85 11.83
N LEU A 491 -19.02 -5.36 12.70
CA LEU A 491 -19.31 -6.01 13.98
C LEU A 491 -19.83 -7.43 13.80
N THR A 492 -20.73 -7.65 12.84
CA THR A 492 -21.22 -8.99 12.48
C THR A 492 -20.07 -9.89 12.03
N LEU A 493 -19.21 -9.41 11.12
CA LEU A 493 -18.05 -10.16 10.63
C LEU A 493 -17.10 -10.54 11.78
N LEU A 494 -16.69 -9.58 12.60
CA LEU A 494 -15.85 -9.86 13.76
C LEU A 494 -16.52 -10.87 14.70
N ASN A 495 -17.83 -10.77 14.93
CA ASN A 495 -18.55 -11.69 15.80
C ASN A 495 -18.62 -13.12 15.28
N ASN A 496 -18.76 -13.30 13.96
CA ASN A 496 -18.84 -14.61 13.31
C ASN A 496 -17.51 -15.36 13.36
N HIS A 497 -16.38 -14.64 13.26
CA HIS A 497 -15.05 -15.26 13.15
C HIS A 497 -14.21 -15.20 14.43
N PHE A 498 -14.63 -14.45 15.44
CA PHE A 498 -13.93 -14.42 16.73
C PHE A 498 -13.91 -15.80 17.39
N GLY A 499 -12.73 -16.29 17.73
CA GLY A 499 -12.53 -17.61 18.31
C GLY A 499 -12.48 -18.76 17.29
N GLN A 500 -12.59 -18.47 15.99
CA GLN A 500 -12.46 -19.49 14.94
C GLN A 500 -11.06 -20.12 14.98
N SER A 501 -10.99 -21.44 14.79
CA SER A 501 -9.72 -22.16 14.63
C SER A 501 -9.22 -22.03 13.20
N ILE A 502 -8.05 -21.42 13.02
CA ILE A 502 -7.44 -21.10 11.72
C ILE A 502 -6.20 -21.98 11.51
N GLY A 503 -6.34 -23.02 10.67
CA GLY A 503 -5.29 -23.97 10.29
C GLY A 503 -5.00 -23.94 8.79
N ALA A 504 -4.45 -25.01 8.23
CA ALA A 504 -4.39 -25.17 6.77
C ALA A 504 -5.81 -25.32 6.20
N GLU A 505 -6.12 -24.67 5.06
CA GLU A 505 -7.49 -24.65 4.54
C GLU A 505 -7.95 -26.00 3.99
N TRP A 506 -7.09 -26.66 3.21
CA TRP A 506 -7.40 -27.95 2.61
C TRP A 506 -6.13 -28.77 2.36
N GLN A 507 -6.30 -30.06 2.05
CA GLN A 507 -5.21 -31.00 1.77
C GLN A 507 -5.20 -31.43 0.30
N PRO A 508 -4.03 -31.70 -0.30
CA PRO A 508 -2.70 -31.60 0.31
C PRO A 508 -2.25 -30.15 0.53
N SER A 509 -1.70 -29.86 1.70
CA SER A 509 -1.09 -28.57 2.01
C SER A 509 0.43 -28.61 1.91
N TRP A 510 1.06 -27.44 1.77
CA TRP A 510 2.50 -27.29 1.83
C TRP A 510 3.02 -27.57 3.24
N LEU A 511 2.37 -26.98 4.25
CA LEU A 511 2.69 -27.16 5.66
C LEU A 511 1.41 -27.37 6.48
N ASN A 512 1.55 -27.90 7.69
CA ASN A 512 0.46 -28.10 8.65
C ASN A 512 0.79 -27.41 9.98
N PRO A 513 0.76 -26.07 10.04
CA PRO A 513 1.05 -25.34 11.27
C PRO A 513 -0.05 -25.60 12.32
N ALA A 514 0.32 -25.46 13.61
CA ALA A 514 -0.66 -25.50 14.69
C ALA A 514 -1.76 -24.45 14.45
N PRO A 515 -3.04 -24.77 14.72
CA PRO A 515 -4.13 -23.83 14.55
C PRO A 515 -3.96 -22.58 15.41
N TRP A 516 -4.25 -21.42 14.84
CA TRP A 516 -4.34 -20.15 15.54
C TRP A 516 -5.81 -19.85 15.88
N ILE A 517 -6.08 -19.43 17.12
CA ILE A 517 -7.43 -19.05 17.54
C ILE A 517 -7.64 -17.57 17.22
N ALA A 518 -8.63 -17.32 16.38
CA ALA A 518 -8.81 -16.02 15.75
C ALA A 518 -9.23 -14.93 16.74
N THR A 519 -8.43 -13.87 16.79
CA THR A 519 -8.69 -12.65 17.58
C THR A 519 -7.95 -11.47 16.94
N PRO A 520 -8.53 -10.26 16.92
CA PRO A 520 -7.83 -9.08 16.40
C PRO A 520 -6.68 -8.61 17.29
N TYR A 521 -6.57 -9.18 18.50
CA TYR A 521 -5.64 -8.73 19.52
C TYR A 521 -4.38 -9.58 19.57
N VAL A 522 -3.22 -8.92 19.73
CA VAL A 522 -1.94 -9.62 19.88
C VAL A 522 -1.73 -10.05 21.34
N LYS A 523 -1.26 -11.28 21.54
CA LYS A 523 -0.79 -11.75 22.84
C LYS A 523 0.53 -11.06 23.17
N THR A 524 0.72 -10.67 24.44
CA THR A 524 1.98 -10.10 24.90
C THR A 524 2.44 -10.76 26.19
N THR A 525 3.74 -10.83 26.41
CA THR A 525 4.33 -11.13 27.72
C THR A 525 4.65 -9.82 28.43
N ASN A 526 4.21 -9.68 29.67
CA ASN A 526 4.50 -8.52 30.51
C ASN A 526 5.62 -8.86 31.50
N THR A 527 6.76 -8.19 31.40
CA THR A 527 7.86 -8.31 32.36
C THR A 527 8.11 -6.95 33.00
N ALA A 528 7.67 -6.78 34.25
CA ALA A 528 7.80 -5.53 35.00
C ALA A 528 7.33 -4.28 34.20
N GLY A 529 6.17 -4.40 33.56
CA GLY A 529 5.55 -3.32 32.78
C GLY A 529 6.09 -3.16 31.36
N LEU A 530 7.08 -3.95 30.94
CA LEU A 530 7.53 -4.00 29.54
C LEU A 530 6.78 -5.11 28.80
N LEU A 531 5.95 -4.72 27.83
CA LEU A 531 5.25 -5.65 26.97
C LEU A 531 6.12 -6.05 25.78
N LYS A 532 6.20 -7.36 25.54
CA LYS A 532 6.78 -7.95 24.33
C LYS A 532 5.68 -8.70 23.57
N PRO A 533 5.45 -8.42 22.27
CA PRO A 533 4.44 -9.13 21.48
C PRO A 533 4.83 -10.58 21.19
N ASP A 534 3.82 -11.43 21.00
CA ASP A 534 3.99 -12.75 20.42
C ASP A 534 4.53 -12.61 18.99
N THR A 535 5.62 -13.33 18.70
CA THR A 535 6.29 -13.28 17.41
C THR A 535 5.43 -13.82 16.26
N LEU A 536 4.42 -14.63 16.57
CA LEU A 536 3.55 -15.28 15.57
C LEU A 536 2.73 -14.26 14.76
N THR A 537 2.25 -13.21 15.41
CA THR A 537 1.35 -12.21 14.82
C THR A 537 1.99 -10.84 14.71
N LEU A 538 3.31 -10.75 14.61
CA LEU A 538 3.97 -9.47 14.36
C LEU A 538 3.45 -8.84 13.05
N PRO A 539 3.33 -7.50 13.00
CA PRO A 539 2.91 -6.79 11.79
C PRO A 539 3.79 -7.12 10.57
N GLY A 540 3.17 -7.31 9.41
CA GLY A 540 3.85 -7.20 8.11
C GLY A 540 3.99 -5.74 7.68
N TRP A 541 4.47 -5.51 6.45
CA TRP A 541 4.47 -4.17 5.86
C TRP A 541 3.03 -3.65 5.79
N SER A 542 2.75 -2.40 6.15
CA SER A 542 1.39 -1.84 6.28
C SER A 542 0.46 -2.56 7.28
N GLY A 543 0.93 -3.59 7.98
CA GLY A 543 0.18 -4.37 8.97
C GLY A 543 0.12 -3.67 10.33
N GLY A 544 -0.73 -4.19 11.23
CA GLY A 544 -0.81 -3.66 12.59
C GLY A 544 -1.15 -4.67 13.69
N ASN A 545 -0.84 -4.30 14.93
CA ASN A 545 -1.19 -5.04 16.13
C ASN A 545 -2.09 -4.18 17.02
N GLN A 546 -3.03 -4.83 17.67
CA GLN A 546 -3.96 -4.19 18.60
C GLN A 546 -3.75 -4.79 19.98
N ILE A 547 -3.35 -3.96 20.95
CA ILE A 547 -3.11 -4.38 22.33
C ILE A 547 -4.16 -3.71 23.21
N PRO A 548 -5.15 -4.45 23.74
CA PRO A 548 -6.08 -3.88 24.70
C PRO A 548 -5.37 -3.68 26.05
N LEU A 549 -5.39 -2.45 26.56
CA LEU A 549 -4.77 -2.03 27.81
C LEU A 549 -5.86 -1.75 28.85
N LYS A 550 -5.75 -2.33 30.04
CA LYS A 550 -6.61 -2.00 31.19
C LYS A 550 -6.18 -0.66 31.75
N VAL A 551 -7.08 0.32 31.77
CA VAL A 551 -6.74 1.69 32.14
C VAL A 551 -7.43 2.16 33.41
N THR A 552 -6.77 3.08 34.11
CA THR A 552 -7.28 3.74 35.32
C THR A 552 -6.87 5.21 35.31
N GLY A 553 -7.69 6.09 35.91
CA GLY A 553 -7.42 7.52 35.96
C GLY A 553 -7.81 8.24 34.66
N SER A 554 -7.29 9.46 34.50
CA SER A 554 -7.69 10.39 33.42
C SER A 554 -6.66 10.54 32.30
N THR A 555 -5.52 9.87 32.38
CA THR A 555 -4.44 9.95 31.38
C THR A 555 -3.80 8.59 31.21
N VAL A 556 -3.57 8.20 29.97
CA VAL A 556 -2.93 6.95 29.57
C VAL A 556 -1.64 7.28 28.84
N THR A 557 -0.53 6.72 29.30
CA THR A 557 0.77 6.86 28.64
C THR A 557 1.44 5.51 28.53
N VAL A 558 1.96 5.21 27.34
CA VAL A 558 2.85 4.08 27.06
C VAL A 558 4.11 4.58 26.38
N ASN A 559 5.26 3.95 26.59
CA ASN A 559 6.49 4.27 25.86
C ASN A 559 6.73 3.21 24.78
N PHE A 560 6.72 3.64 23.53
CA PHE A 560 6.87 2.80 22.35
C PHE A 560 8.33 2.71 21.93
N GLU A 561 8.83 1.49 21.77
CA GLU A 561 10.22 1.22 21.40
C GLU A 561 10.21 0.30 20.16
N PRO A 562 10.20 0.86 18.94
CA PRO A 562 10.14 0.06 17.72
C PRO A 562 11.43 -0.73 17.49
N ILE A 563 11.32 -1.94 16.97
CA ILE A 563 12.42 -2.77 16.49
C ILE A 563 12.20 -3.00 14.99
N GLY A 564 12.43 -1.95 14.22
CA GLY A 564 12.17 -1.90 12.79
C GLY A 564 11.82 -0.50 12.32
N ASN A 565 11.98 -0.26 11.03
CA ASN A 565 11.70 1.05 10.44
C ASN A 565 10.19 1.27 10.27
N ASN A 566 9.81 2.54 10.16
CA ASN A 566 8.46 2.97 9.75
C ASN A 566 7.33 2.46 10.65
N MET A 567 7.63 2.20 11.91
CA MET A 567 6.69 1.79 12.93
C MET A 567 6.06 2.99 13.63
N THR A 568 4.80 2.85 14.04
CA THR A 568 4.07 3.85 14.82
C THR A 568 3.25 3.21 15.92
N CYS A 569 2.99 3.96 16.99
CA CYS A 569 2.05 3.62 18.06
C CYS A 569 1.01 4.74 18.19
N GLN A 570 -0.27 4.38 18.27
CA GLN A 570 -1.37 5.29 18.55
C GLN A 570 -2.29 4.67 19.62
N LEU A 571 -2.78 5.49 20.55
CA LEU A 571 -3.79 5.06 21.53
C LEU A 571 -5.18 5.39 21.00
N ALA A 572 -6.12 4.46 21.12
CA ALA A 572 -7.48 4.63 20.61
C ALA A 572 -8.50 3.99 21.57
N TYR A 573 -9.64 4.65 21.78
CA TYR A 573 -10.76 4.08 22.53
C TYR A 573 -12.10 4.66 22.09
N ARG A 574 -13.20 4.04 22.52
CA ARG A 574 -14.54 4.64 22.43
C ARG A 574 -15.00 5.11 23.79
N THR A 575 -15.54 6.31 23.87
CA THR A 575 -16.16 6.84 25.08
C THR A 575 -17.39 6.01 25.48
N THR A 576 -17.88 6.17 26.71
CA THR A 576 -19.16 5.60 27.16
C THR A 576 -20.37 6.01 26.30
N THR A 577 -20.26 7.09 25.52
CA THR A 577 -21.28 7.54 24.55
C THR A 577 -21.03 7.03 23.13
N GLY A 578 -20.02 6.17 22.93
CA GLY A 578 -19.70 5.55 21.65
C GLY A 578 -18.85 6.40 20.70
N VAL A 579 -18.35 7.56 21.12
CA VAL A 579 -17.51 8.43 20.29
C VAL A 579 -16.09 7.86 20.20
N PRO A 580 -15.53 7.63 19.00
CA PRO A 580 -14.14 7.19 18.86
C PRO A 580 -13.19 8.36 19.18
N VAL A 581 -12.13 8.05 19.93
CA VAL A 581 -11.09 8.99 20.35
C VAL A 581 -9.73 8.37 20.03
N TYR A 582 -8.87 9.16 19.40
CA TYR A 582 -7.52 8.77 19.00
C TYR A 582 -6.50 9.72 19.62
N SER A 583 -5.33 9.24 20.01
CA SER A 583 -4.18 10.09 20.33
C SER A 583 -3.46 10.53 19.06
N GLN A 584 -2.52 11.46 19.18
CA GLN A 584 -1.50 11.59 18.15
C GLN A 584 -0.63 10.32 18.17
N TRP A 585 -0.22 9.83 17.00
CA TRP A 585 0.71 8.69 16.93
C TRP A 585 2.16 9.15 17.14
N VAL A 586 3.00 8.19 17.54
CA VAL A 586 4.44 8.37 17.72
C VAL A 586 5.19 7.32 16.92
N SER A 587 6.38 7.66 16.41
CA SER A 587 7.28 6.66 15.82
C SER A 587 8.16 5.97 16.86
N THR A 588 8.36 6.59 18.02
CA THR A 588 9.07 6.07 19.20
C THR A 588 8.74 6.98 20.38
N GLY A 589 8.92 6.51 21.61
CA GLY A 589 8.72 7.30 22.82
C GLY A 589 7.31 7.27 23.40
N ALA A 590 6.99 8.22 24.28
CA ALA A 590 5.75 8.30 25.02
C ALA A 590 4.51 8.57 24.13
N CYS A 591 3.63 7.61 23.90
CA CYS A 591 2.30 7.87 23.35
C CYS A 591 1.33 8.19 24.48
N THR A 592 0.72 9.39 24.49
CA THR A 592 -0.16 9.85 25.58
C THR A 592 -1.57 10.19 25.08
N LEU A 593 -2.58 9.84 25.88
CA LEU A 593 -3.98 10.20 25.64
C LEU A 593 -4.69 10.56 26.94
N ASN A 594 -5.30 11.74 27.00
CA ASN A 594 -6.17 12.16 28.08
C ASN A 594 -7.58 11.60 27.86
N LEU A 595 -8.11 10.95 28.89
CA LEU A 595 -9.43 10.36 28.93
C LEU A 595 -10.44 11.40 29.43
N THR A 596 -10.73 12.40 28.60
CA THR A 596 -11.73 13.43 28.91
C THR A 596 -13.13 12.84 29.09
N SER A 597 -13.38 11.65 28.53
CA SER A 597 -14.52 10.80 28.83
C SER A 597 -14.04 9.38 29.14
N PRO A 598 -14.68 8.64 30.06
CA PRO A 598 -14.26 7.29 30.37
C PRO A 598 -14.37 6.36 29.16
N PRO A 599 -13.45 5.39 28.99
CA PRO A 599 -13.60 4.33 27.99
C PRO A 599 -14.80 3.44 28.27
N ALA A 600 -15.60 3.15 27.24
CA ALA A 600 -16.84 2.38 27.29
C ALA A 600 -16.73 1.04 28.04
N ASN A 601 -15.58 0.40 27.94
CA ASN A 601 -15.33 -0.94 28.45
C ASN A 601 -14.07 -1.00 29.33
N GLY A 602 -13.59 0.15 29.82
CA GLY A 602 -12.41 0.25 30.67
C GLY A 602 -11.08 -0.07 29.97
N VAL A 603 -11.07 -0.07 28.63
CA VAL A 603 -9.90 -0.41 27.81
C VAL A 603 -9.56 0.71 26.83
N VAL A 604 -8.25 0.97 26.69
CA VAL A 604 -7.67 1.71 25.56
C VAL A 604 -6.88 0.73 24.70
N ILE A 605 -7.03 0.78 23.39
CA ILE A 605 -6.27 -0.04 22.46
C ILE A 605 -5.00 0.72 22.07
N ALA A 606 -3.82 0.13 22.30
CA ALA A 606 -2.60 0.55 21.63
C ALA A 606 -2.55 -0.10 20.24
N VAL A 607 -2.60 0.73 19.21
CA VAL A 607 -2.54 0.35 17.80
C VAL A 607 -1.10 0.55 17.33
N ILE A 608 -0.41 -0.54 17.09
CA ILE A 608 0.96 -0.55 16.56
C ILE A 608 0.88 -0.80 15.07
N THR A 609 1.48 0.07 14.26
CA THR A 609 1.33 -0.01 12.80
C THR A 609 2.69 0.12 12.14
N ASN A 610 3.06 -0.85 11.30
CA ASN A 610 4.09 -0.60 10.30
C ASN A 610 3.45 0.19 9.15
N THR A 611 4.11 1.25 8.70
CA THR A 611 3.58 2.15 7.67
C THR A 611 4.21 1.95 6.30
N ASP A 612 5.02 0.90 6.11
CA ASP A 612 5.63 0.58 4.81
C ASP A 612 4.57 0.24 3.78
N TYR A 613 4.71 0.90 2.64
CA TYR A 613 3.77 0.82 1.54
C TYR A 613 4.43 0.36 0.23
N VAL A 614 5.75 0.12 0.27
CA VAL A 614 6.53 -0.35 -0.87
C VAL A 614 6.78 -1.83 -0.70
N TYR A 615 6.35 -2.61 -1.70
CA TYR A 615 6.76 -4.01 -1.80
C TYR A 615 7.97 -4.10 -2.72
N VAL A 616 8.99 -4.88 -2.37
CA VAL A 616 10.18 -4.99 -3.22
C VAL A 616 10.27 -6.39 -3.82
N ASN A 617 10.21 -7.40 -2.96
CA ASN A 617 10.40 -8.79 -3.36
C ASN A 617 9.93 -9.73 -2.24
N ASP A 618 10.29 -11.00 -2.36
CA ASP A 618 10.01 -12.07 -1.40
C ASP A 618 10.46 -11.76 0.05
N ASN A 619 11.49 -10.92 0.23
CA ASN A 619 11.90 -10.50 1.57
C ASN A 619 10.85 -9.61 2.23
N THR A 620 10.18 -8.72 1.48
CA THR A 620 9.13 -7.87 2.03
C THR A 620 8.01 -8.71 2.64
N ARG A 621 7.57 -9.76 1.94
CA ARG A 621 6.46 -10.60 2.42
C ARG A 621 6.79 -11.49 3.62
N LYS A 622 8.07 -11.75 3.85
CA LYS A 622 8.56 -12.51 5.01
C LYS A 622 8.93 -11.63 6.20
N THR A 623 9.12 -10.33 5.98
CA THR A 623 9.53 -9.40 7.03
C THR A 623 8.39 -9.19 8.03
N LYS A 624 8.77 -9.23 9.31
CA LYS A 624 7.90 -8.98 10.47
C LYS A 624 8.55 -7.90 11.33
N PHE A 625 7.75 -6.97 11.84
CA PHE A 625 8.26 -5.83 12.59
C PHE A 625 8.01 -5.97 14.08
N ASP A 626 9.07 -6.13 14.87
CA ASP A 626 9.00 -6.28 16.33
C ASP A 626 9.01 -4.92 17.04
N TYR A 627 8.68 -4.89 18.32
CA TYR A 627 8.65 -3.69 19.16
C TYR A 627 8.57 -4.04 20.65
N ARG A 628 8.82 -3.06 21.52
CA ARG A 628 8.45 -3.10 22.94
C ARG A 628 7.49 -1.98 23.26
N LEU A 629 6.60 -2.23 24.21
CA LEU A 629 5.65 -1.23 24.70
C LEU A 629 5.71 -1.21 26.22
N ARG A 630 6.28 -0.16 26.79
CA ARG A 630 6.37 0.00 28.24
C ARG A 630 5.13 0.71 28.77
N LEU A 631 4.49 0.11 29.74
CA LEU A 631 3.39 0.70 30.49
C LEU A 631 3.94 1.83 31.38
N VAL A 632 3.31 3.00 31.36
CA VAL A 632 3.75 4.17 32.12
C VAL A 632 2.64 4.66 33.04
N THR A 633 1.79 5.56 32.56
CA THR A 633 0.78 6.23 33.38
C THR A 633 -0.60 5.68 33.04
N GLY A 634 -1.41 5.40 34.05
CA GLY A 634 -2.82 5.03 33.86
C GLY A 634 -3.07 3.69 33.17
N VAL A 635 -2.05 2.83 33.07
CA VAL A 635 -2.18 1.45 32.57
C VAL A 635 -1.75 0.47 33.64
N THR A 636 -2.59 -0.51 33.94
CA THR A 636 -2.32 -1.51 34.98
C THR A 636 -1.75 -2.81 34.41
N ASP A 637 -2.31 -3.27 33.30
CA ASP A 637 -1.88 -4.46 32.57
C ASP A 637 -2.54 -4.50 31.19
N THR A 638 -2.25 -5.53 30.40
CA THR A 638 -3.06 -5.90 29.24
C THR A 638 -4.41 -6.49 29.62
N ALA A 639 -5.39 -6.34 28.73
CA ALA A 639 -6.71 -6.96 28.84
C ALA A 639 -6.75 -8.29 28.08
N ASP A 640 -7.73 -9.14 28.42
CA ASP A 640 -7.86 -10.47 27.82
C ASP A 640 -8.11 -10.39 26.31
N VAL A 641 -7.21 -11.00 25.53
CA VAL A 641 -7.29 -11.06 24.06
C VAL A 641 -8.44 -11.93 23.57
N ASN A 642 -9.07 -12.73 24.43
CA ASN A 642 -10.22 -13.57 24.11
C ASN A 642 -11.56 -12.88 24.45
N LYS A 643 -11.53 -11.60 24.81
CA LYS A 643 -12.74 -10.77 25.00
C LYS A 643 -12.94 -9.81 23.83
N LYS A 644 -14.19 -9.69 23.39
CA LYS A 644 -14.62 -8.85 22.25
C LYS A 644 -14.63 -7.35 22.58
N TRP A 645 -13.47 -6.72 22.81
CA TRP A 645 -13.40 -5.31 23.20
C TRP A 645 -13.90 -4.34 22.10
N TYR A 646 -13.88 -4.76 20.84
CA TYR A 646 -14.45 -4.04 19.71
C TYR A 646 -15.98 -3.85 19.82
N ASN A 647 -16.68 -4.61 20.69
CA ASN A 647 -18.10 -4.40 20.96
C ASN A 647 -18.41 -3.02 21.53
N SER A 648 -17.42 -2.25 21.98
CA SER A 648 -17.62 -0.82 22.28
C SER A 648 -18.18 -0.03 21.08
N ALA A 649 -18.03 -0.52 19.85
CA ALA A 649 -18.63 0.08 18.66
C ALA A 649 -20.16 -0.12 18.56
N THR A 650 -20.78 -1.01 19.34
CA THR A 650 -22.26 -1.10 19.41
C THR A 650 -22.88 0.12 20.08
N LEU A 651 -22.10 0.87 20.87
CA LEU A 651 -22.52 2.10 21.51
C LEU A 651 -22.55 3.30 20.57
N ALA A 652 -22.07 3.14 19.32
CA ALA A 652 -22.19 4.19 18.34
C ALA A 652 -23.69 4.52 18.21
N ALA A 653 -24.10 5.69 18.73
CA ALA A 653 -25.30 6.35 18.27
C ALA A 653 -25.12 6.43 16.77
N ALA A 654 -25.86 5.58 16.06
CA ALA A 654 -25.64 5.42 14.67
C ALA A 654 -25.73 6.80 14.02
N ARG A 655 -24.87 7.08 13.05
CA ARG A 655 -25.25 8.02 12.00
C ARG A 655 -26.38 7.35 11.19
N THR A 656 -27.48 7.00 11.84
CA THR A 656 -28.76 6.55 11.29
C THR A 656 -29.48 7.82 10.87
N ASP A 657 -29.09 8.33 9.71
CA ASP A 657 -30.10 8.70 8.75
C ASP A 657 -30.69 7.38 8.21
N GLY A 658 -31.92 7.10 8.61
CA GLY A 658 -32.73 6.02 8.05
C GLY A 658 -32.92 4.83 8.98
N SER A 659 -34.18 4.54 9.31
CA SER A 659 -34.60 3.24 9.78
C SER A 659 -34.17 2.19 8.75
N VAL A 660 -33.47 1.15 9.21
CA VAL A 660 -33.01 0.05 8.35
C VAL A 660 -34.20 -0.89 8.18
N THR A 661 -34.97 -0.71 7.10
CA THR A 661 -35.85 -1.77 6.60
C THR A 661 -34.96 -2.92 6.11
N ALA A 662 -35.37 -4.17 6.34
CA ALA A 662 -34.70 -5.35 5.81
C ALA A 662 -34.80 -5.36 4.27
N GLY A 663 -33.91 -4.63 3.61
CA GLY A 663 -33.62 -4.78 2.19
C GLY A 663 -32.69 -5.98 1.99
N GLU A 664 -32.63 -6.49 0.76
CA GLU A 664 -31.69 -7.56 0.37
C GLU A 664 -30.28 -7.24 0.88
N ALA A 665 -29.71 -8.16 1.66
CA ALA A 665 -28.34 -8.02 2.16
C ALA A 665 -27.37 -8.00 0.97
N GLY A 666 -26.32 -7.17 1.05
CA GLY A 666 -25.21 -7.22 0.09
C GLY A 666 -24.68 -8.65 -0.05
N ILE A 667 -24.30 -9.02 -1.27
CA ILE A 667 -23.90 -10.39 -1.66
C ILE A 667 -22.75 -10.88 -0.76
N ASP A 668 -22.90 -12.07 -0.18
CA ASP A 668 -21.83 -12.76 0.53
C ASP A 668 -20.92 -13.51 -0.47
N TRP A 669 -19.78 -12.90 -0.81
CA TRP A 669 -18.82 -13.42 -1.77
C TRP A 669 -18.05 -14.68 -1.33
N SER A 670 -18.09 -15.06 -0.04
CA SER A 670 -17.46 -16.31 0.42
C SER A 670 -18.05 -17.56 -0.23
N GLN A 671 -19.33 -17.50 -0.62
CA GLN A 671 -20.02 -18.59 -1.30
C GLN A 671 -19.54 -18.79 -2.77
N TYR A 672 -18.85 -17.80 -3.37
CA TYR A 672 -18.24 -17.94 -4.70
C TYR A 672 -17.04 -18.88 -4.70
N CYS A 673 -16.29 -18.86 -3.59
CA CYS A 673 -15.00 -19.53 -3.46
C CYS A 673 -15.12 -21.05 -3.28
N ASN A 674 -16.34 -21.55 -3.06
CA ASN A 674 -16.64 -22.99 -2.97
C ASN A 674 -16.91 -23.65 -4.33
N HIS A 675 -16.84 -22.92 -5.44
CA HIS A 675 -16.83 -23.54 -6.75
C HIS A 675 -15.48 -24.22 -7.00
N ASN A 676 -15.50 -25.47 -7.46
CA ASN A 676 -14.33 -26.12 -8.04
C ASN A 676 -13.87 -25.27 -9.23
N ILE A 677 -12.93 -24.37 -9.01
CA ILE A 677 -12.16 -23.75 -10.08
C ILE A 677 -11.24 -24.87 -10.60
N PRO A 678 -11.46 -25.42 -11.81
CA PRO A 678 -10.49 -26.35 -12.39
C PRO A 678 -9.13 -25.64 -12.43
N ALA A 679 -8.05 -26.39 -12.17
CA ALA A 679 -6.67 -25.93 -12.02
C ALA A 679 -6.04 -25.22 -13.25
N THR A 680 -6.84 -24.67 -14.14
CA THR A 680 -6.44 -24.00 -15.38
C THR A 680 -6.98 -22.58 -15.42
N ARG A 681 -6.41 -21.70 -14.59
CA ARG A 681 -5.89 -20.36 -14.96
C ARG A 681 -5.70 -19.49 -13.71
N VAL A 682 -4.49 -19.54 -13.18
CA VAL A 682 -3.75 -18.28 -13.00
C VAL A 682 -3.17 -18.05 -14.38
N GLU A 683 -3.66 -17.06 -15.14
CA GLU A 683 -2.83 -16.58 -16.24
C GLU A 683 -1.50 -16.16 -15.60
N GLU A 684 -0.39 -16.72 -16.08
CA GLU A 684 0.87 -15.98 -16.00
C GLU A 684 0.55 -14.55 -16.40
N VAL A 685 0.84 -13.59 -15.52
CA VAL A 685 0.86 -12.19 -15.88
C VAL A 685 1.77 -12.08 -17.09
N LYS A 686 1.20 -12.00 -18.29
CA LYS A 686 1.90 -11.44 -19.42
C LYS A 686 2.10 -9.98 -19.05
N GLN A 687 3.32 -9.67 -18.63
CA GLN A 687 3.85 -8.32 -18.47
C GLN A 687 3.30 -7.43 -19.61
N PRO A 688 2.64 -6.31 -19.31
CA PRO A 688 2.11 -5.44 -20.36
C PRO A 688 3.24 -4.90 -21.23
N ALA A 689 2.97 -4.89 -22.54
CA ALA A 689 3.74 -4.17 -23.53
C ALA A 689 3.86 -2.69 -23.12
N GLY A 690 5.04 -2.31 -22.63
CA GLY A 690 5.36 -0.95 -22.19
C GLY A 690 6.86 -0.66 -22.15
N THR A 691 7.70 -1.69 -22.23
CA THR A 691 9.12 -1.55 -22.56
C THR A 691 9.28 -1.68 -24.07
N ALA A 692 10.15 -0.86 -24.68
CA ALA A 692 10.38 -0.96 -26.12
C ALA A 692 10.84 -2.38 -26.54
N PHE A 693 11.46 -3.13 -25.62
CA PHE A 693 11.83 -4.53 -25.74
C PHE A 693 11.85 -5.17 -24.33
N ASP A 694 11.79 -6.49 -24.23
CA ASP A 694 11.88 -7.22 -22.97
C ASP A 694 13.33 -7.64 -22.69
N VAL A 695 13.72 -7.66 -21.41
CA VAL A 695 15.03 -8.14 -20.92
C VAL A 695 14.77 -9.02 -19.70
N PHE A 696 15.07 -10.32 -19.77
CA PHE A 696 14.81 -11.26 -18.68
C PHE A 696 15.84 -12.42 -18.61
N PRO A 697 16.30 -12.82 -17.41
CA PRO A 697 16.02 -12.20 -16.12
C PRO A 697 16.69 -10.83 -15.98
N ASN A 698 16.05 -9.92 -15.24
CA ASN A 698 16.59 -8.61 -14.89
C ASN A 698 16.01 -8.18 -13.53
N PRO A 699 16.79 -8.24 -12.43
CA PRO A 699 18.23 -8.47 -12.41
C PRO A 699 18.65 -9.89 -12.84
N ALA A 700 19.77 -10.00 -13.54
CA ALA A 700 20.39 -11.25 -13.95
C ALA A 700 21.46 -11.66 -12.94
N ALA A 701 21.51 -12.92 -12.52
CA ALA A 701 22.65 -13.41 -11.75
C ALA A 701 23.92 -13.42 -12.61
N ALA A 702 25.07 -13.06 -12.05
CA ALA A 702 26.36 -13.16 -12.75
C ALA A 702 26.58 -14.58 -13.31
N GLY A 703 26.95 -14.69 -14.59
CA GLY A 703 27.16 -16.01 -15.24
C GLY A 703 25.92 -16.64 -15.86
N THR A 704 24.76 -15.96 -15.86
CA THR A 704 23.52 -16.45 -16.48
C THR A 704 23.27 -15.85 -17.87
N ASN A 705 22.35 -16.45 -18.61
CA ASN A 705 21.93 -15.96 -19.92
C ASN A 705 20.74 -15.01 -19.75
N VAL A 706 20.85 -13.81 -20.31
CA VAL A 706 19.77 -12.82 -20.39
C VAL A 706 19.13 -12.89 -21.77
N LYS A 707 17.83 -13.12 -21.81
CA LYS A 707 17.02 -13.09 -23.04
C LYS A 707 16.53 -11.67 -23.28
N VAL A 708 16.71 -11.21 -24.50
CA VAL A 708 16.21 -9.93 -24.99
C VAL A 708 15.20 -10.22 -26.09
N LYS A 709 13.96 -9.74 -25.95
CA LYS A 709 12.90 -9.90 -26.96
C LYS A 709 12.47 -8.52 -27.48
N PHE A 710 12.50 -8.31 -28.78
CA PHE A 710 12.30 -6.99 -29.40
C PHE A 710 11.52 -7.11 -30.70
N ARG A 711 11.01 -5.98 -31.20
CA ARG A 711 10.25 -5.94 -32.46
C ARG A 711 11.20 -5.96 -33.66
N ASN A 712 10.96 -6.87 -34.60
CA ASN A 712 11.72 -7.00 -35.85
C ASN A 712 10.86 -7.68 -36.93
N ASP A 713 9.70 -7.09 -37.22
CA ASP A 713 8.71 -7.62 -38.16
C ASP A 713 9.26 -7.69 -39.59
N LEU A 714 10.21 -6.80 -39.90
CA LEU A 714 10.89 -6.72 -41.20
C LEU A 714 12.00 -7.78 -41.36
N LYS A 715 12.28 -8.58 -40.33
CA LYS A 715 13.37 -9.58 -40.29
C LYS A 715 14.73 -8.99 -40.70
N GLU A 716 14.96 -7.73 -40.37
CA GLU A 716 16.18 -7.01 -40.70
C GLU A 716 17.25 -7.20 -39.62
N THR A 717 18.48 -6.79 -39.92
CA THR A 717 19.57 -6.85 -38.94
C THR A 717 19.30 -5.90 -37.78
N THR A 718 19.04 -6.46 -36.60
CA THR A 718 18.92 -5.72 -35.34
C THR A 718 20.23 -5.76 -34.57
N THR A 719 20.75 -4.60 -34.19
CA THR A 719 21.96 -4.47 -33.37
C THR A 719 21.59 -4.33 -31.90
N ILE A 720 22.25 -5.12 -31.05
CA ILE A 720 22.10 -5.14 -29.60
C ILE A 720 23.45 -4.73 -29.01
N THR A 721 23.48 -3.65 -28.24
CA THR A 721 24.71 -3.14 -27.63
C THR A 721 24.50 -2.98 -26.13
N LEU A 722 25.38 -3.58 -25.35
CA LEU A 722 25.42 -3.43 -23.91
C LEU A 722 26.48 -2.39 -23.56
N PHE A 723 26.11 -1.40 -22.75
CA PHE A 723 27.01 -0.38 -22.23
C PHE A 723 27.18 -0.57 -20.72
N SER A 724 28.39 -0.35 -20.20
CA SER A 724 28.60 -0.14 -18.77
C SER A 724 27.97 1.19 -18.32
N SER A 725 27.85 1.38 -17.00
CA SER A 725 27.26 2.60 -16.42
C SER A 725 27.99 3.90 -16.76
N ASP A 726 29.26 3.82 -17.18
CA ASP A 726 30.07 4.95 -17.68
C ASP A 726 29.92 5.19 -19.20
N GLY A 727 29.04 4.43 -19.88
CA GLY A 727 28.72 4.61 -21.29
C GLY A 727 29.67 3.91 -22.27
N ARG A 728 30.62 3.08 -21.80
CA ARG A 728 31.48 2.28 -22.69
C ARG A 728 30.76 1.03 -23.20
N PRO A 729 30.84 0.67 -24.50
CA PRO A 729 30.26 -0.57 -25.00
C PRO A 729 31.05 -1.78 -24.48
N VAL A 730 30.39 -2.69 -23.78
CA VAL A 730 30.99 -3.91 -23.19
C VAL A 730 30.64 -5.18 -23.96
N LEU A 731 29.54 -5.18 -24.72
CA LEU A 731 29.14 -6.29 -25.59
C LEU A 731 28.32 -5.76 -26.77
N GLN A 732 28.53 -6.31 -27.95
CA GLN A 732 27.70 -6.00 -29.12
C GLN A 732 27.43 -7.28 -29.93
N GLN A 733 26.18 -7.46 -30.33
CA GLN A 733 25.76 -8.57 -31.18
C GLN A 733 24.69 -8.13 -32.18
N ALA A 734 24.54 -8.90 -33.26
CA ALA A 734 23.53 -8.66 -34.29
C ALA A 734 22.71 -9.93 -34.53
N THR A 735 21.43 -9.76 -34.84
CA THR A 735 20.51 -10.87 -35.17
C THR A 735 19.42 -10.41 -36.12
N THR A 736 18.88 -11.32 -36.93
CA THR A 736 17.70 -11.10 -37.77
C THR A 736 16.40 -11.64 -37.14
N GLY A 737 16.49 -12.26 -35.95
CA GLY A 737 15.35 -12.76 -35.20
C GLY A 737 14.60 -11.68 -34.42
N THR A 738 13.57 -12.08 -33.68
CA THR A 738 12.79 -11.24 -32.74
C THR A 738 13.26 -11.39 -31.29
N ASN A 739 14.33 -12.14 -31.08
CA ASN A 739 14.96 -12.33 -29.78
C ASN A 739 16.47 -12.56 -29.94
N ALA A 740 17.19 -12.39 -28.83
CA ALA A 740 18.59 -12.75 -28.70
C ALA A 740 18.91 -13.15 -27.26
N THR A 741 19.99 -13.91 -27.10
CA THR A 741 20.53 -14.25 -25.78
C THR A 741 21.84 -13.47 -25.57
N ILE A 742 22.00 -12.84 -24.42
CA ILE A 742 23.23 -12.19 -23.97
C ILE A 742 23.80 -13.04 -22.84
N ASN A 743 25.04 -13.49 -22.98
CA ASN A 743 25.74 -14.18 -21.91
C ASN A 743 26.31 -13.13 -20.94
N THR A 744 25.89 -13.14 -19.67
CA THR A 744 26.40 -12.20 -18.66
C THR A 744 27.64 -12.69 -17.92
N ARG A 745 28.16 -13.89 -18.24
CA ARG A 745 29.40 -14.43 -17.65
C ARG A 745 30.62 -13.52 -17.73
N PRO A 746 30.87 -12.75 -18.81
CA PRO A 746 32.00 -11.82 -18.85
C PRO A 746 31.71 -10.47 -18.15
N LEU A 747 30.49 -10.25 -17.65
CA LEU A 747 30.09 -9.00 -17.03
C LEU A 747 30.33 -9.05 -15.53
N GLN A 748 30.93 -7.99 -14.98
CA GLN A 748 30.99 -7.81 -13.53
C GLN A 748 29.61 -7.45 -12.97
N LYS A 749 29.41 -7.71 -11.67
CA LYS A 749 28.19 -7.27 -10.96
C LYS A 749 28.06 -5.75 -11.05
N GLY A 750 26.89 -5.25 -11.44
CA GLY A 750 26.67 -3.82 -11.65
C GLY A 750 25.53 -3.50 -12.59
N LEU A 751 25.35 -2.21 -12.87
CA LEU A 751 24.33 -1.68 -13.77
C LEU A 751 24.90 -1.53 -15.20
N TYR A 752 24.16 -2.06 -16.17
CA TYR A 752 24.43 -1.93 -17.59
C TYR A 752 23.22 -1.34 -18.30
N MET A 753 23.42 -0.83 -19.52
CA MET A 753 22.36 -0.35 -20.40
C MET A 753 22.37 -1.19 -21.68
N ILE A 754 21.27 -1.90 -21.96
CA ILE A 754 21.05 -2.57 -23.24
C ILE A 754 20.43 -1.56 -24.20
N LYS A 755 20.99 -1.42 -25.40
CA LYS A 755 20.41 -0.65 -26.51
C LYS A 755 20.07 -1.59 -27.66
N ILE A 756 18.86 -1.47 -28.16
CA ILE A 756 18.39 -2.15 -29.38
C ILE A 756 18.24 -1.12 -30.48
N LYS A 757 18.76 -1.42 -31.68
CA LYS A 757 18.64 -0.57 -32.87
C LYS A 757 18.33 -1.38 -34.13
N ASN A 758 17.20 -1.09 -34.75
CA ASN A 758 16.80 -1.44 -36.12
C ASN A 758 15.96 -0.28 -36.71
N LYS A 759 15.35 -0.42 -37.91
CA LYS A 759 14.54 0.66 -38.51
C LYS A 759 13.21 0.86 -37.80
N GLN A 760 12.70 -0.17 -37.11
CA GLN A 760 11.43 -0.11 -36.36
C GLN A 760 11.61 0.39 -34.92
N GLN A 761 12.83 0.38 -34.38
CA GLN A 761 13.09 0.59 -32.97
C GLN A 761 14.51 1.08 -32.69
N GLN A 762 14.64 2.18 -31.93
CA GLN A 762 15.88 2.59 -31.27
C GLN A 762 15.60 2.92 -29.81
N SER A 763 15.98 2.02 -28.89
CA SER A 763 15.60 2.14 -27.49
C SER A 763 16.65 1.57 -26.55
N THR A 764 16.67 2.07 -25.32
CA THR A 764 17.63 1.63 -24.29
C THR A 764 16.88 1.23 -23.01
N GLN A 765 17.30 0.15 -22.36
CA GLN A 765 16.77 -0.32 -21.08
C GLN A 765 17.90 -0.75 -20.14
N LYS A 766 17.68 -0.59 -18.83
CA LYS A 766 18.63 -1.02 -17.78
C LYS A 766 18.71 -2.54 -17.70
N LEU A 767 19.91 -3.08 -17.51
CA LEU A 767 20.18 -4.46 -17.08
C LEU A 767 20.99 -4.42 -15.78
N VAL A 768 20.48 -5.04 -14.73
CA VAL A 768 21.22 -5.21 -13.47
C VAL A 768 21.84 -6.61 -13.46
N VAL A 769 23.14 -6.72 -13.24
CA VAL A 769 23.86 -7.99 -13.03
C VAL A 769 24.21 -8.11 -11.55
N MET A 770 23.69 -9.12 -10.84
CA MET A 770 23.86 -9.34 -9.39
C MET A 770 24.93 -10.37 -9.02
#